data_AF-A0A973RF80-F1
#
_entry.id   AF-A0A973RF80-F1
#
_cell.length_a   1.000
_cell.length_b   1.000
_cell.length_c   1.000
_cell.angle_alpha   90.00
_cell.angle_beta   90.00
_cell.angle_gamma   90.00
#
_symmetry.space_group_name_H-M   'P 1'
#
loop_
_entity.id
_entity.type
_entity.pdbx_description
1 polymer ?
#
loop_
_entity_poly.entity_id
_entity_poly.type
_entity_poly.pdbx_seq_one_letter_code
_entity_poly.pdbx_strand_id
1 'polypeptide(L)'
;MSTTAVSAPSGLKVPRWAGPAGVAVLFVVAYVVFRGTGTLPHDKEAPQFLAVTDLREWIDDNRNESPLFLYFLNYIRLFVDGLYTFFQTVLSALNWPGLIGVLGGLAWLAGGWRIALLAAAGVSAFGFLGLWQSSVETLALVAASVLLSLAIGMPLGVWAGLSARVRRVLTPVLDVMQIMPTFAYLAPLVLFFHIGAPAGAIATMIYSIPPAIRITALAIEGVSPTAVEASASLGATRRQTLFKVYLPLARSTMALAVNQTIMMALSMVVIANLISAPGLGGDIIRGLSRAQVGIMLPAGLAVVVMAVVLDRMLMSVAHRGPHTSVGRLDLVVAGVLAVGGYAAGLALPGGWPENLTVNFVAEVNDAVRWAETTWYPVTTFVKDVTSAFLLNPLEGLLTSAPWWLIALAVLTLAWRVSGVRPALIALGCLLAIALLGVWEHAMQTMTTVAVAVLVTLIIGLLLGVAAARSPRFSSIQRPLLDAAQTMPAFVYLLPALALFETTRFTAIFASVIYAVPPVVRLVEDGIKGVPATVVEAAASAGSTAGQLLWKVQLPMARRAILLAANQGIVMTLAMVVVGGLVGAGALGYDVVVGFSQRTDFGMGFVAGIATVLLGVMLDRITQGADRRPAPRKRKRT
;
A
#
# COMPACT_ATOMS: atom_id res chain seq x y z
N MET A 1 -9.13 65.88 -42.35
CA MET A 1 -10.28 65.52 -41.48
C MET A 1 -10.00 64.16 -40.87
N SER A 2 -9.71 64.15 -39.58
CA SER A 2 -9.55 62.96 -38.74
C SER A 2 -10.92 62.50 -38.23
N THR A 3 -11.28 61.25 -38.46
CA THR A 3 -12.34 60.58 -37.69
C THR A 3 -11.67 59.66 -36.69
N THR A 4 -11.57 60.16 -35.46
CA THR A 4 -11.13 59.46 -34.27
C THR A 4 -12.11 58.36 -33.91
N ALA A 5 -11.71 57.10 -34.09
CA ALA A 5 -12.41 55.95 -33.52
C ALA A 5 -12.23 55.98 -32.00
N VAL A 6 -13.33 56.23 -31.28
CA VAL A 6 -13.39 56.15 -29.81
C VAL A 6 -13.19 54.69 -29.41
N SER A 7 -12.06 54.39 -28.77
CA SER A 7 -11.81 53.09 -28.14
C SER A 7 -12.75 52.92 -26.95
N ALA A 8 -13.54 51.85 -26.94
CA ALA A 8 -14.39 51.47 -25.82
C ALA A 8 -13.57 51.32 -24.51
N PRO A 9 -14.12 51.70 -23.34
CA PRO A 9 -13.42 51.59 -22.07
C PRO A 9 -13.04 50.13 -21.82
N SER A 10 -11.74 49.90 -21.55
CA SER A 10 -11.26 48.60 -21.13
C SER A 10 -11.93 48.24 -19.81
N GLY A 11 -12.93 47.37 -19.85
CA GLY A 11 -13.55 46.82 -18.65
C GLY A 11 -12.45 46.32 -17.70
N LEU A 12 -12.57 46.70 -16.42
CA LEU A 12 -11.68 46.30 -15.34
C LEU A 12 -11.37 44.81 -15.46
N LYS A 13 -10.13 44.47 -15.84
CA LYS A 13 -9.68 43.09 -15.93
C LYS A 13 -9.50 42.57 -14.51
N VAL A 14 -10.57 41.99 -13.97
CA VAL A 14 -10.54 41.30 -12.68
C VAL A 14 -9.45 40.24 -12.74
N PRO A 15 -8.47 40.26 -11.82
CA PRO A 15 -7.36 39.32 -11.88
C PRO A 15 -7.85 37.88 -11.65
N ARG A 16 -7.19 36.91 -12.28
CA ARG A 16 -7.63 35.48 -12.27
C ARG A 16 -7.69 34.85 -10.87
N TRP A 17 -7.05 35.49 -9.89
CA TRP A 17 -7.05 35.09 -8.47
C TRP A 17 -8.22 35.69 -7.66
N ALA A 18 -8.88 36.76 -8.13
CA ALA A 18 -9.96 37.40 -7.39
C ALA A 18 -11.22 36.52 -7.28
N GLY A 19 -11.51 35.71 -8.30
CA GLY A 19 -12.60 34.72 -8.24
C GLY A 19 -12.42 33.67 -7.13
N PRO A 20 -11.32 32.89 -7.09
CA PRO A 20 -11.09 31.95 -6.01
C PRO A 20 -10.95 32.62 -4.64
N ALA A 21 -10.35 33.82 -4.56
CA ALA A 21 -10.27 34.57 -3.31
C ALA A 21 -11.66 34.95 -2.78
N GLY A 22 -12.56 35.44 -3.65
CA GLY A 22 -13.95 35.75 -3.26
C GLY A 22 -14.72 34.53 -2.77
N VAL A 23 -14.55 33.38 -3.43
CA VAL A 23 -15.14 32.10 -2.97
C VAL A 23 -14.60 31.70 -1.60
N ALA A 24 -13.29 31.81 -1.38
CA ALA A 24 -12.69 31.50 -0.08
C ALA A 24 -13.21 32.43 1.03
N VAL A 25 -13.34 33.73 0.77
CA VAL A 25 -13.93 34.70 1.72
C VAL A 25 -15.38 34.33 2.03
N LEU A 26 -16.19 33.97 1.03
CA LEU A 26 -17.57 33.51 1.24
C LEU A 26 -17.62 32.26 2.14
N PHE A 27 -16.72 31.29 1.94
CA PHE A 27 -16.63 30.12 2.81
C PHE A 27 -16.25 30.48 4.24
N VAL A 28 -15.30 31.39 4.44
CA VAL A 28 -14.90 31.85 5.77
C VAL A 28 -16.04 32.57 6.47
N VAL A 29 -16.74 33.46 5.78
CA VAL A 29 -17.91 34.16 6.34
C VAL A 29 -19.01 33.16 6.70
N ALA A 30 -19.34 32.23 5.78
CA ALA A 30 -20.34 31.19 6.04
C ALA A 30 -19.93 30.30 7.23
N TYR A 31 -18.65 29.93 7.34
CA TYR A 31 -18.15 29.17 8.48
C TYR A 31 -18.33 29.95 9.78
N VAL A 32 -17.91 31.21 9.85
CA VAL A 32 -18.02 32.03 11.07
C VAL A 32 -19.48 32.20 11.50
N VAL A 33 -20.40 32.37 10.54
CA VAL A 33 -21.84 32.55 10.81
C VAL A 33 -22.49 31.25 11.27
N PHE A 34 -22.18 30.12 10.65
CA PHE A 34 -22.87 28.84 10.87
C PHE A 34 -22.08 27.84 11.72
N ARG A 35 -20.91 28.20 12.26
CA ARG A 35 -20.12 27.33 13.14
C ARG A 35 -20.96 26.77 14.29
N GLY A 36 -20.86 25.47 14.53
CA GLY A 36 -21.62 24.76 15.57
C GLY A 36 -23.09 24.50 15.22
N THR A 37 -23.56 24.86 14.02
CA THR A 37 -24.91 24.53 13.53
C THR A 37 -24.85 23.41 12.50
N GLY A 38 -25.80 22.48 12.53
CA GLY A 38 -25.81 21.36 11.57
C GLY A 38 -24.53 20.52 11.60
N THR A 39 -23.88 20.42 12.77
CA THR A 39 -22.82 19.44 13.01
C THR A 39 -23.48 18.07 13.15
N LEU A 40 -22.86 17.05 12.56
CA LEU A 40 -23.33 15.66 12.65
C LEU A 40 -22.40 14.93 13.62
N PRO A 41 -22.73 14.87 14.92
CA PRO A 41 -21.92 14.18 15.91
C PRO A 41 -21.91 12.68 15.63
N HIS A 42 -20.90 11.99 16.16
CA HIS A 42 -20.85 10.54 16.08
C HIS A 42 -21.97 9.91 16.92
N ASP A 43 -22.89 9.20 16.26
CA ASP A 43 -23.95 8.43 16.90
C ASP A 43 -23.49 6.98 17.06
N LYS A 44 -23.33 6.51 18.29
CA LYS A 44 -22.87 5.15 18.61
C LYS A 44 -23.96 4.09 18.44
N GLU A 45 -25.23 4.50 18.43
CA GLU A 45 -26.40 3.59 18.35
C GLU A 45 -27.13 3.76 17.01
N ALA A 46 -26.41 4.25 16.01
CA ALA A 46 -26.94 4.50 14.68
C ALA A 46 -27.66 3.24 14.13
N PRO A 47 -28.90 3.35 13.58
CA PRO A 47 -29.67 2.20 13.12
C PRO A 47 -28.93 1.31 12.11
N GLN A 48 -28.09 1.92 11.27
CA GLN A 48 -27.22 1.22 10.33
C GLN A 48 -26.17 0.33 11.01
N PHE A 49 -25.69 0.67 12.20
CA PHE A 49 -24.75 -0.16 12.94
C PHE A 49 -25.47 -1.40 13.46
N LEU A 50 -26.63 -1.20 14.07
CA LEU A 50 -27.49 -2.30 14.56
C LEU A 50 -27.85 -3.26 13.43
N ALA A 51 -28.30 -2.76 12.28
CA ALA A 51 -28.63 -3.61 11.14
C ALA A 51 -27.46 -4.49 10.64
N VAL A 52 -26.23 -3.97 10.68
CA VAL A 52 -25.04 -4.74 10.30
C VAL A 52 -24.63 -5.72 11.40
N THR A 53 -24.77 -5.34 12.67
CA THR A 53 -24.54 -6.24 13.80
C THR A 53 -25.56 -7.39 13.81
N ASP A 54 -26.84 -7.11 13.58
CA ASP A 54 -27.91 -8.11 13.46
C ASP A 54 -27.64 -9.09 12.31
N LEU A 55 -27.19 -8.59 11.15
CA LEU A 55 -26.78 -9.44 10.03
C LEU A 55 -25.64 -10.39 10.42
N ARG A 56 -24.67 -9.90 11.20
CA ARG A 56 -23.53 -10.69 11.67
C ARG A 56 -23.95 -11.73 12.71
N GLU A 57 -24.89 -11.40 13.60
CA GLU A 57 -25.49 -12.35 14.54
C GLU A 57 -26.24 -13.45 13.79
N TRP A 58 -27.06 -13.09 12.80
CA TRP A 58 -27.73 -14.05 11.92
C TRP A 58 -26.74 -14.99 11.23
N ILE A 59 -25.62 -14.48 10.71
CA ILE A 59 -24.57 -15.32 10.13
C ILE A 59 -24.00 -16.28 11.19
N ASP A 60 -23.67 -15.80 12.38
CA ASP A 60 -23.10 -16.62 13.45
C ASP A 60 -24.05 -17.74 13.88
N ASP A 61 -25.35 -17.47 13.95
CA ASP A 61 -26.37 -18.45 14.33
C ASP A 61 -26.59 -19.49 13.23
N ASN A 62 -26.57 -19.06 11.96
CA ASN A 62 -26.87 -19.95 10.83
C ASN A 62 -25.63 -20.66 10.25
N ARG A 63 -24.39 -20.27 10.58
CA ARG A 63 -23.18 -20.82 9.94
C ARG A 63 -23.00 -22.33 10.13
N ASN A 64 -23.50 -22.90 11.23
CA ASN A 64 -23.31 -24.31 11.55
C ASN A 64 -24.45 -25.20 11.01
N GLU A 65 -25.51 -24.59 10.49
CA GLU A 65 -26.71 -25.30 10.01
C GLU A 65 -26.94 -25.07 8.51
N SER A 66 -26.54 -23.90 8.01
CA SER A 66 -26.77 -23.50 6.63
C SER A 66 -25.94 -24.36 5.66
N PRO A 67 -26.57 -24.97 4.64
CA PRO A 67 -25.88 -25.76 3.62
C PRO A 67 -24.77 -24.99 2.90
N LEU A 68 -24.91 -23.67 2.74
CA LEU A 68 -23.91 -22.83 2.09
C LEU A 68 -22.60 -22.78 2.88
N PHE A 69 -22.68 -22.71 4.20
CA PHE A 69 -21.48 -22.66 5.04
C PHE A 69 -20.81 -24.03 5.12
N LEU A 70 -21.61 -25.08 5.31
CA LEU A 70 -21.11 -26.44 5.47
C LEU A 70 -20.58 -27.07 4.18
N TYR A 71 -21.28 -26.91 3.05
CA TYR A 71 -20.96 -27.61 1.81
C TYR A 71 -20.22 -26.77 0.76
N PHE A 72 -20.14 -25.45 0.95
CA PHE A 72 -19.40 -24.59 0.03
C PHE A 72 -18.24 -23.88 0.73
N LEU A 73 -18.51 -23.03 1.74
CA LEU A 73 -17.44 -22.26 2.40
C LEU A 73 -16.45 -23.14 3.17
N ASN A 74 -16.93 -24.19 3.85
CA ASN A 74 -16.05 -25.10 4.58
C ASN A 74 -15.10 -25.86 3.65
N TYR A 75 -15.52 -26.24 2.43
CA TYR A 75 -14.61 -26.87 1.47
C TYR A 75 -13.55 -25.92 0.94
N ILE A 76 -13.89 -24.64 0.75
CA ILE A 76 -12.90 -23.60 0.43
C ILE A 76 -11.90 -23.48 1.60
N ARG A 77 -12.40 -23.40 2.84
CA ARG A 77 -11.56 -23.36 4.04
C ARG A 77 -10.60 -24.56 4.11
N LEU A 78 -11.13 -25.78 3.97
CA LEU A 78 -10.34 -27.03 4.01
C LEU A 78 -9.31 -27.10 2.88
N PHE A 79 -9.66 -26.62 1.68
CA PHE A 79 -8.73 -26.54 0.57
C PHE A 79 -7.56 -25.59 0.87
N VAL A 80 -7.86 -24.39 1.38
CA VAL A 80 -6.84 -23.41 1.76
C VAL A 80 -5.98 -23.92 2.92
N ASP A 81 -6.60 -24.57 3.91
CA ASP A 81 -5.91 -25.22 5.02
C ASP A 81 -4.96 -26.31 4.52
N GLY A 82 -5.44 -27.18 3.61
CA GLY A 82 -4.64 -28.23 2.99
C GLY A 82 -3.45 -27.68 2.20
N LEU A 83 -3.62 -26.55 1.50
CA LEU A 83 -2.50 -25.87 0.83
C LEU A 83 -1.48 -25.33 1.84
N TYR A 84 -1.92 -24.66 2.90
CA TYR A 84 -1.03 -24.18 3.95
C TYR A 84 -0.26 -25.33 4.61
N THR A 85 -0.97 -26.37 5.05
CA THR A 85 -0.39 -27.56 5.69
C THR A 85 0.56 -28.30 4.75
N PHE A 86 0.26 -28.37 3.45
CA PHE A 86 1.18 -28.92 2.45
C PHE A 86 2.51 -28.16 2.44
N PHE A 87 2.48 -26.83 2.30
CA PHE A 87 3.70 -26.03 2.29
C PHE A 87 4.44 -26.11 3.62
N GLN A 88 3.72 -26.03 4.74
CA GLN A 88 4.31 -26.14 6.08
C GLN A 88 5.01 -27.49 6.26
N THR A 89 4.35 -28.60 5.88
CA THR A 89 4.92 -29.95 6.02
C THR A 89 6.16 -30.10 5.15
N VAL A 90 6.10 -29.66 3.90
CA VAL A 90 7.24 -29.73 2.98
C VAL A 90 8.42 -28.91 3.50
N LEU A 91 8.19 -27.68 3.96
CA LEU A 91 9.26 -26.81 4.44
C LEU A 91 9.86 -27.32 5.77
N SER A 92 9.03 -27.80 6.69
CA SER A 92 9.49 -28.36 7.96
C SER A 92 10.24 -29.68 7.76
N ALA A 93 9.85 -30.52 6.79
CA ALA A 93 10.54 -31.77 6.47
C ALA A 93 11.98 -31.57 5.96
N LEU A 94 12.30 -30.39 5.41
CA LEU A 94 13.66 -30.08 4.95
C LEU A 94 14.64 -29.84 6.12
N ASN A 95 14.15 -29.55 7.34
CA ASN A 95 14.95 -29.02 8.44
C ASN A 95 15.76 -27.77 8.03
N TRP A 96 16.61 -27.25 8.93
CA TRP A 96 17.36 -26.04 8.64
C TRP A 96 18.45 -26.17 7.56
N PRO A 97 19.27 -27.24 7.50
CA PRO A 97 20.29 -27.36 6.46
C PRO A 97 19.67 -27.62 5.09
N GLY A 98 18.57 -28.39 5.04
CA GLY A 98 17.87 -28.69 3.80
C GLY A 98 17.17 -27.46 3.24
N LEU A 99 16.52 -26.65 4.09
CA LEU A 99 15.88 -25.43 3.61
C LEU A 99 16.91 -24.44 3.05
N ILE A 100 18.06 -24.26 3.72
CA ILE A 100 19.17 -23.42 3.24
C ILE A 100 19.72 -23.96 1.92
N GLY A 101 19.95 -25.27 1.82
CA GLY A 101 20.48 -25.91 0.62
C GLY A 101 19.53 -25.81 -0.58
N VAL A 102 18.23 -26.08 -0.36
CA VAL A 102 17.20 -26.00 -1.41
C VAL A 102 17.01 -24.56 -1.88
N LEU A 103 16.80 -23.61 -0.96
CA LEU A 103 16.62 -22.20 -1.34
C LEU A 103 17.90 -21.61 -1.93
N GLY A 104 19.07 -21.97 -1.42
CA GLY A 104 20.38 -21.60 -1.98
C GLY A 104 20.59 -22.16 -3.39
N GLY A 105 20.19 -23.41 -3.64
CA GLY A 105 20.21 -24.03 -4.97
C GLY A 105 19.26 -23.34 -5.94
N LEU A 106 18.00 -23.07 -5.54
CA LEU A 106 17.04 -22.31 -6.35
C LEU A 106 17.55 -20.89 -6.65
N ALA A 107 18.17 -20.24 -5.66
CA ALA A 107 18.77 -18.93 -5.80
C ALA A 107 19.99 -18.93 -6.73
N TRP A 108 20.80 -19.99 -6.73
CA TRP A 108 21.86 -20.21 -7.73
C TRP A 108 21.26 -20.28 -9.13
N LEU A 109 20.21 -21.09 -9.30
CA LEU A 109 19.51 -21.20 -10.58
C LEU A 109 18.85 -19.90 -11.00
N ALA A 110 18.48 -19.01 -10.08
CA ALA A 110 17.85 -17.73 -10.37
C ALA A 110 18.85 -16.63 -10.77
N GLY A 111 20.00 -16.52 -10.10
CA GLY A 111 20.92 -15.40 -10.31
C GLY A 111 22.40 -15.69 -10.02
N GLY A 112 22.78 -16.96 -9.91
CA GLY A 112 24.14 -17.40 -9.65
C GLY A 112 24.56 -17.26 -8.18
N TRP A 113 25.88 -17.36 -7.94
CA TRP A 113 26.45 -17.50 -6.59
C TRP A 113 26.11 -16.35 -5.63
N ARG A 114 26.02 -15.10 -6.12
CA ARG A 114 25.71 -13.93 -5.27
C ARG A 114 24.31 -14.02 -4.68
N ILE A 115 23.35 -14.47 -5.49
CA ILE A 115 21.96 -14.64 -5.06
C ILE A 115 21.83 -15.90 -4.20
N ALA A 116 22.57 -16.96 -4.51
CA ALA A 116 22.66 -18.15 -3.66
C ALA A 116 23.19 -17.83 -2.26
N LEU A 117 24.26 -17.04 -2.16
CA LEU A 117 24.84 -16.61 -0.90
C LEU A 117 23.89 -15.69 -0.13
N LEU A 118 23.22 -14.75 -0.81
CA LEU A 118 22.19 -13.91 -0.20
C LEU A 118 21.06 -14.77 0.39
N ALA A 119 20.54 -15.74 -0.36
CA ALA A 119 19.48 -16.62 0.10
C ALA A 119 19.93 -17.48 1.27
N ALA A 120 21.12 -18.10 1.20
CA ALA A 120 21.65 -18.91 2.28
C ALA A 120 21.87 -18.08 3.56
N ALA A 121 22.46 -16.89 3.45
CA ALA A 121 22.68 -15.99 4.58
C ALA A 121 21.35 -15.48 5.15
N GLY A 122 20.40 -15.11 4.29
CA GLY A 122 19.09 -14.60 4.70
C GLY A 122 18.23 -15.65 5.40
N VAL A 123 18.20 -16.89 4.89
CA VAL A 123 17.50 -18.01 5.54
C VAL A 123 18.18 -18.38 6.86
N SER A 124 19.52 -18.39 6.91
CA SER A 124 20.26 -18.62 8.16
C SER A 124 19.98 -17.54 9.20
N ALA A 125 19.74 -16.30 8.78
CA ALA A 125 19.42 -15.19 9.69
C ALA A 125 18.17 -15.48 10.53
N PHE A 126 17.17 -16.19 10.01
CA PHE A 126 15.99 -16.59 10.78
C PHE A 126 16.37 -17.41 12.02
N GLY A 127 17.33 -18.31 11.83
CA GLY A 127 17.89 -19.13 12.89
C GLY A 127 18.73 -18.32 13.88
N PHE A 128 19.65 -17.50 13.38
CA PHE A 128 20.44 -16.61 14.24
C PHE A 128 19.57 -15.68 15.09
N LEU A 129 18.40 -15.27 14.60
CA LEU A 129 17.44 -14.44 15.34
C LEU A 129 16.56 -15.23 16.33
N GLY A 130 16.68 -16.56 16.39
CA GLY A 130 15.82 -17.42 17.22
C GLY A 130 14.39 -17.55 16.69
N LEU A 131 14.15 -17.22 15.42
CA LEU A 131 12.82 -17.13 14.81
C LEU A 131 12.61 -18.15 13.68
N TRP A 132 13.33 -19.28 13.73
CA TRP A 132 13.30 -20.30 12.67
C TRP A 132 11.88 -20.80 12.41
N GLN A 133 11.20 -21.28 13.45
CA GLN A 133 9.86 -21.86 13.34
C GLN A 133 8.84 -20.84 12.82
N SER A 134 8.80 -19.65 13.42
CA SER A 134 7.95 -18.56 12.98
C SER A 134 8.21 -18.16 11.52
N SER A 135 9.46 -18.18 11.07
CA SER A 135 9.82 -17.85 9.69
C SER A 135 9.35 -18.91 8.70
N VAL A 136 9.48 -20.21 9.05
CA VAL A 136 8.99 -21.33 8.23
C VAL A 136 7.46 -21.27 8.10
N GLU A 137 6.75 -21.05 9.19
CA GLU A 137 5.29 -20.90 9.18
C GLU A 137 4.83 -19.72 8.33
N THR A 138 5.56 -18.60 8.41
CA THR A 138 5.28 -17.42 7.60
C THR A 138 5.51 -17.70 6.11
N LEU A 139 6.63 -18.34 5.78
CA LEU A 139 6.95 -18.70 4.40
C LEU A 139 5.89 -19.63 3.81
N ALA A 140 5.38 -20.59 4.60
CA ALA A 140 4.29 -21.48 4.19
C ALA A 140 2.98 -20.72 3.92
N LEU A 141 2.58 -19.84 4.85
CA LEU A 141 1.37 -19.02 4.72
C LEU A 141 1.45 -18.09 3.50
N VAL A 142 2.59 -17.42 3.33
CA VAL A 142 2.83 -16.51 2.19
C VAL A 142 2.86 -17.30 0.88
N ALA A 143 3.51 -18.46 0.83
CA ALA A 143 3.53 -19.31 -0.37
C ALA A 143 2.11 -19.75 -0.78
N ALA A 144 1.30 -20.23 0.16
CA ALA A 144 -0.09 -20.60 -0.09
C ALA A 144 -0.91 -19.41 -0.60
N SER A 145 -0.80 -18.26 0.07
CA SER A 145 -1.56 -17.04 -0.27
C SER A 145 -1.17 -16.48 -1.64
N VAL A 146 0.13 -16.40 -1.93
CA VAL A 146 0.65 -15.91 -3.21
C VAL A 146 0.25 -16.84 -4.34
N LEU A 147 0.33 -18.17 -4.13
CA LEU A 147 -0.11 -19.14 -5.14
C LEU A 147 -1.59 -18.91 -5.51
N LEU A 148 -2.45 -18.73 -4.51
CA LEU A 148 -3.88 -18.46 -4.73
C LEU A 148 -4.10 -17.10 -5.43
N SER A 149 -3.42 -16.04 -4.96
CA SER A 149 -3.49 -14.70 -5.57
C SER A 149 -3.07 -14.71 -7.03
N LEU A 150 -2.03 -15.48 -7.39
CA LEU A 150 -1.55 -15.56 -8.76
C LEU A 150 -2.44 -16.45 -9.63
N ALA A 151 -2.96 -17.55 -9.08
CA ALA A 151 -3.87 -18.46 -9.76
C ALA A 151 -5.17 -17.76 -10.18
N ILE A 152 -5.67 -16.81 -9.38
CA ILE A 152 -6.88 -16.03 -9.69
C ILE A 152 -6.52 -14.71 -10.38
N GLY A 153 -5.53 -14.00 -9.86
CA GLY A 153 -5.19 -12.64 -10.25
C GLY A 153 -4.54 -12.52 -11.61
N MET A 154 -3.62 -13.41 -11.99
CA MET A 154 -3.00 -13.33 -13.32
C MET A 154 -4.00 -13.61 -14.45
N PRO A 155 -4.87 -14.65 -14.39
CA PRO A 155 -5.89 -14.85 -15.41
C PRO A 155 -6.87 -13.68 -15.53
N LEU A 156 -7.34 -13.12 -14.41
CA LEU A 156 -8.19 -11.92 -14.42
C LEU A 156 -7.46 -10.70 -14.99
N GLY A 157 -6.17 -10.54 -14.68
CA GLY A 157 -5.31 -9.50 -15.23
C GLY A 157 -5.14 -9.64 -16.74
N VAL A 158 -4.87 -10.86 -17.24
CA VAL A 158 -4.80 -11.12 -18.69
C VAL A 158 -6.13 -10.79 -19.36
N TRP A 159 -7.26 -11.19 -18.76
CA TRP A 159 -8.58 -10.89 -19.31
C TRP A 159 -8.89 -9.39 -19.32
N ALA A 160 -8.50 -8.66 -18.28
CA ALA A 160 -8.63 -7.22 -18.19
C ALA A 160 -7.76 -6.49 -19.23
N GLY A 161 -6.53 -6.94 -19.46
CA GLY A 161 -5.63 -6.36 -20.45
C GLY A 161 -6.10 -6.57 -21.90
N LEU A 162 -6.81 -7.68 -22.16
CA LEU A 162 -7.42 -7.94 -23.47
C LEU A 162 -8.78 -7.26 -23.66
N SER A 163 -9.46 -6.84 -22.58
CA SER A 163 -10.83 -6.32 -22.63
C SER A 163 -11.01 -5.04 -21.81
N ALA A 164 -11.16 -3.93 -22.51
CA ALA A 164 -11.48 -2.63 -21.90
C ALA A 164 -12.83 -2.62 -21.14
N ARG A 165 -13.74 -3.56 -21.38
CA ARG A 165 -14.98 -3.70 -20.59
C ARG A 165 -14.69 -4.34 -19.24
N VAL A 166 -13.97 -5.46 -19.24
CA VAL A 166 -13.59 -6.19 -18.01
C VAL A 166 -12.76 -5.29 -17.10
N ARG A 167 -11.75 -4.60 -17.67
CA ARG A 167 -10.96 -3.62 -16.92
C ARG A 167 -11.81 -2.54 -16.25
N ARG A 168 -12.80 -1.99 -16.96
CA ARG A 168 -13.70 -0.96 -16.40
C ARG A 168 -14.56 -1.48 -15.23
N VAL A 169 -14.92 -2.76 -15.25
CA VAL A 169 -15.69 -3.40 -14.16
C VAL A 169 -14.79 -3.77 -12.98
N LEU A 170 -13.58 -4.28 -13.25
CA LEU A 170 -12.66 -4.68 -12.18
C LEU A 170 -12.03 -3.48 -11.46
N THR A 171 -11.73 -2.38 -12.15
CA THR A 171 -11.00 -1.24 -11.55
C THR A 171 -11.63 -0.73 -10.24
N PRO A 172 -12.95 -0.48 -10.15
CA PRO A 172 -13.57 -0.06 -8.89
C PRO A 172 -13.44 -1.08 -7.76
N VAL A 173 -13.58 -2.38 -8.06
CA VAL A 173 -13.44 -3.45 -7.05
C VAL A 173 -12.02 -3.46 -6.50
N LEU A 174 -11.03 -3.36 -7.40
CA LEU A 174 -9.62 -3.29 -7.01
C LEU A 174 -9.26 -1.99 -6.28
N ASP A 175 -9.93 -0.87 -6.60
CA ASP A 175 -9.77 0.40 -5.87
C ASP A 175 -10.26 0.21 -4.42
N VAL A 176 -11.45 -0.39 -4.23
CA VAL A 176 -12.00 -0.69 -2.89
C VAL A 176 -11.09 -1.63 -2.12
N MET A 177 -10.63 -2.74 -2.72
CA MET A 177 -9.74 -3.70 -2.05
C MET A 177 -8.41 -3.09 -1.57
N GLN A 178 -7.91 -2.06 -2.26
CA GLN A 178 -6.64 -1.40 -1.90
C GLN A 178 -6.82 -0.30 -0.85
N ILE A 179 -8.00 0.33 -0.78
CA ILE A 179 -8.27 1.42 0.14
C ILE A 179 -8.91 0.89 1.44
N MET A 180 -9.68 -0.20 1.35
CA MET A 180 -10.40 -0.75 2.48
C MET A 180 -9.42 -1.19 3.56
N PRO A 181 -9.52 -0.62 4.78
CA PRO A 181 -8.63 -1.01 5.84
C PRO A 181 -8.78 -2.48 6.19
N THR A 182 -7.65 -3.13 6.42
CA THR A 182 -7.59 -4.58 6.60
C THR A 182 -8.53 -5.09 7.70
N PHE A 183 -8.55 -4.43 8.85
CA PHE A 183 -9.38 -4.82 10.00
C PHE A 183 -10.88 -4.81 9.69
N ALA A 184 -11.34 -3.93 8.80
CA ALA A 184 -12.76 -3.83 8.45
C ALA A 184 -13.28 -5.10 7.76
N TYR A 185 -12.43 -5.78 6.99
CA TYR A 185 -12.79 -7.04 6.33
C TYR A 185 -12.27 -8.28 7.06
N LEU A 186 -11.35 -8.15 8.02
CA LEU A 186 -10.90 -9.28 8.85
C LEU A 186 -12.02 -9.90 9.67
N ALA A 187 -12.85 -9.08 10.34
CA ALA A 187 -13.93 -9.62 11.17
C ALA A 187 -14.94 -10.47 10.35
N PRO A 188 -15.43 -10.00 9.18
CA PRO A 188 -16.18 -10.86 8.26
C PRO A 188 -15.42 -12.11 7.82
N LEU A 189 -14.12 -12.03 7.52
CA LEU A 189 -13.35 -13.22 7.10
C LEU A 189 -13.28 -14.28 8.19
N VAL A 190 -13.09 -13.88 9.45
CA VAL A 190 -13.11 -14.80 10.59
C VAL A 190 -14.48 -15.44 10.76
N LEU A 191 -15.54 -14.66 10.57
CA LEU A 191 -16.92 -15.13 10.64
C LEU A 191 -17.18 -16.26 9.61
N PHE A 192 -16.70 -16.12 8.38
CA PHE A 192 -16.91 -17.11 7.31
C PHE A 192 -15.92 -18.27 7.33
N PHE A 193 -14.64 -18.03 7.63
CA PHE A 193 -13.55 -19.00 7.44
C PHE A 193 -12.93 -19.51 8.74
N HIS A 194 -13.44 -19.06 9.89
CA HIS A 194 -12.93 -19.34 11.23
C HIS A 194 -11.53 -18.75 11.48
N ILE A 195 -11.17 -18.64 12.75
CA ILE A 195 -9.84 -18.20 13.20
C ILE A 195 -8.78 -19.23 12.76
N GLY A 196 -7.59 -18.76 12.36
CA GLY A 196 -6.44 -19.61 12.03
C GLY A 196 -5.82 -19.36 10.64
N ALA A 197 -4.99 -20.31 10.21
CA ALA A 197 -4.25 -20.23 8.95
C ALA A 197 -5.13 -20.02 7.70
N PRO A 198 -6.32 -20.66 7.55
CA PRO A 198 -7.15 -20.48 6.35
C PRO A 198 -7.64 -19.04 6.16
N ALA A 199 -8.19 -18.43 7.22
CA ALA A 199 -8.62 -17.03 7.16
C ALA A 199 -7.44 -16.09 6.97
N GLY A 200 -6.29 -16.36 7.60
CA GLY A 200 -5.04 -15.63 7.37
C GLY A 200 -4.58 -15.66 5.92
N ALA A 201 -4.61 -16.83 5.29
CA ALA A 201 -4.21 -17.02 3.90
C ALA A 201 -5.18 -16.33 2.93
N ILE A 202 -6.49 -16.42 3.18
CA ILE A 202 -7.51 -15.75 2.38
C ILE A 202 -7.40 -14.22 2.53
N ALA A 203 -7.20 -13.71 3.74
CA ALA A 203 -7.01 -12.28 3.98
C ALA A 203 -5.76 -11.75 3.25
N THR A 204 -4.67 -12.52 3.30
CA THR A 204 -3.42 -12.25 2.59
C THR A 204 -3.59 -12.31 1.08
N MET A 205 -4.40 -13.25 0.59
CA MET A 205 -4.75 -13.34 -0.83
C MET A 205 -5.54 -12.11 -1.30
N ILE A 206 -6.60 -11.73 -0.56
CA ILE A 206 -7.43 -10.55 -0.87
C ILE A 206 -6.58 -9.27 -0.90
N TYR A 207 -5.64 -9.14 0.04
CA TYR A 207 -4.76 -7.97 0.10
C TYR A 207 -3.74 -7.93 -1.06
N SER A 208 -3.22 -9.08 -1.48
CA SER A 208 -2.14 -9.18 -2.48
C SER A 208 -2.62 -9.37 -3.92
N ILE A 209 -3.89 -9.73 -4.16
CA ILE A 209 -4.41 -9.94 -5.52
C ILE A 209 -4.52 -8.67 -6.39
N PRO A 210 -4.77 -7.45 -5.87
CA PRO A 210 -4.89 -6.26 -6.72
C PRO A 210 -3.66 -5.95 -7.59
N PRO A 211 -2.41 -5.95 -7.09
CA PRO A 211 -1.25 -5.76 -7.95
C PRO A 211 -1.08 -6.90 -8.97
N ALA A 212 -1.41 -8.15 -8.62
CA ALA A 212 -1.39 -9.27 -9.56
C ALA A 212 -2.26 -9.00 -10.79
N ILE A 213 -3.49 -8.51 -10.58
CA ILE A 213 -4.44 -8.18 -11.65
C ILE A 213 -3.99 -6.95 -12.43
N ARG A 214 -3.69 -5.83 -11.74
CA ARG A 214 -3.39 -4.55 -12.39
C ARG A 214 -2.11 -4.57 -13.22
N ILE A 215 -1.03 -5.10 -12.66
CA ILE A 215 0.28 -5.12 -13.33
C ILE A 215 0.25 -6.12 -14.49
N THR A 216 -0.43 -7.26 -14.34
CA THR A 216 -0.63 -8.20 -15.45
C THR A 216 -1.46 -7.58 -16.57
N ALA A 217 -2.55 -6.87 -16.25
CA ALA A 217 -3.34 -6.16 -17.26
C ALA A 217 -2.50 -5.13 -18.03
N LEU A 218 -1.70 -4.33 -17.32
CA LEU A 218 -0.77 -3.37 -17.91
C LEU A 218 0.29 -4.06 -18.79
N ALA A 219 0.81 -5.21 -18.35
CA ALA A 219 1.80 -5.98 -19.10
C ALA A 219 1.24 -6.44 -20.46
N ILE A 220 0.00 -6.93 -20.50
CA ILE A 220 -0.67 -7.36 -21.73
C ILE A 220 -0.99 -6.17 -22.64
N GLU A 221 -1.40 -5.05 -22.08
CA GLU A 221 -1.67 -3.81 -22.84
C GLU A 221 -0.41 -3.18 -23.43
N GLY A 222 0.73 -3.34 -22.76
CA GLY A 222 2.02 -2.84 -23.21
C GLY A 222 2.64 -3.62 -24.37
N VAL A 223 2.04 -4.73 -24.80
CA VAL A 223 2.52 -5.53 -25.93
C VAL A 223 2.34 -4.76 -27.24
N SER A 224 3.38 -4.75 -28.08
CA SER A 224 3.39 -3.98 -29.33
C SER A 224 2.22 -4.37 -30.25
N PRO A 225 1.40 -3.39 -30.71
CA PRO A 225 0.35 -3.65 -31.68
C PRO A 225 0.87 -4.30 -32.96
N THR A 226 2.07 -3.91 -33.42
CA THR A 226 2.66 -4.45 -34.65
C THR A 226 2.98 -5.94 -34.55
N ALA A 227 3.39 -6.42 -33.37
CA ALA A 227 3.64 -7.84 -33.15
C ALA A 227 2.33 -8.65 -33.19
N VAL A 228 1.25 -8.06 -32.67
CA VAL A 228 -0.10 -8.66 -32.69
C VAL A 228 -0.66 -8.68 -34.12
N GLU A 229 -0.53 -7.59 -34.87
CA GLU A 229 -0.96 -7.48 -36.28
C GLU A 229 -0.17 -8.43 -37.18
N ALA A 230 1.14 -8.57 -36.97
CA ALA A 230 1.96 -9.54 -37.69
C ALA A 230 1.50 -10.98 -37.40
N SER A 231 1.22 -11.30 -36.14
CA SER A 231 0.69 -12.62 -35.76
C SER A 231 -0.68 -12.89 -36.40
N ALA A 232 -1.56 -11.90 -36.45
CA ALA A 232 -2.86 -12.03 -37.10
C ALA A 232 -2.73 -12.22 -38.62
N SER A 233 -1.79 -11.50 -39.25
CA SER A 233 -1.50 -11.61 -40.69
C SER A 233 -0.95 -12.98 -41.09
N LEU A 234 -0.27 -13.67 -40.16
CA LEU A 234 0.19 -15.06 -40.30
C LEU A 234 -0.92 -16.10 -40.03
N GLY A 235 -2.17 -15.68 -39.85
CA GLY A 235 -3.32 -16.57 -39.62
C GLY A 235 -3.38 -17.18 -38.22
N ALA A 236 -2.66 -16.61 -37.24
CA ALA A 236 -2.69 -17.14 -35.88
C ALA A 236 -4.07 -16.94 -35.22
N THR A 237 -4.57 -17.98 -34.57
CA THR A 237 -5.79 -17.91 -33.75
C THR A 237 -5.58 -17.08 -32.49
N ARG A 238 -6.65 -16.56 -31.89
CA ARG A 238 -6.57 -15.77 -30.63
C ARG A 238 -5.81 -16.50 -29.51
N ARG A 239 -5.98 -17.83 -29.39
CA ARG A 239 -5.22 -18.64 -28.43
C ARG A 239 -3.74 -18.67 -28.79
N GLN A 240 -3.40 -18.87 -30.05
CA GLN A 240 -2.00 -18.84 -30.49
C GLN A 240 -1.38 -17.47 -30.27
N THR A 241 -2.06 -16.37 -30.61
CA THR A 241 -1.57 -15.01 -30.34
C THR A 241 -1.41 -14.76 -28.84
N LEU A 242 -2.34 -15.23 -27.99
CA LEU A 242 -2.22 -15.11 -26.54
C LEU A 242 -0.95 -15.82 -26.02
N PHE A 243 -0.80 -17.11 -26.32
CA PHE A 243 0.28 -17.92 -25.76
C PHE A 243 1.64 -17.71 -26.45
N LYS A 244 1.68 -17.28 -27.72
CA LYS A 244 2.92 -17.11 -28.48
C LYS A 244 3.38 -15.66 -28.65
N VAL A 245 2.51 -14.68 -28.41
CA VAL A 245 2.84 -13.25 -28.57
C VAL A 245 2.64 -12.50 -27.26
N TYR A 246 1.41 -12.45 -26.74
CA TYR A 246 1.11 -11.65 -25.56
C TYR A 246 1.88 -12.11 -24.32
N LEU A 247 1.74 -13.37 -23.89
CA LEU A 247 2.39 -13.85 -22.67
C LEU A 247 3.92 -13.81 -22.74
N PRO A 248 4.58 -14.25 -23.83
CA PRO A 248 6.04 -14.19 -23.91
C PRO A 248 6.59 -12.76 -23.92
N LEU A 249 5.92 -11.81 -24.59
CA LEU A 249 6.37 -10.41 -24.61
C LEU A 249 6.08 -9.68 -23.30
N ALA A 250 5.01 -10.07 -22.59
CA ALA A 250 4.62 -9.48 -21.31
C ALA A 250 5.38 -10.04 -20.09
N ARG A 251 6.13 -11.14 -20.25
CA ARG A 251 6.68 -11.95 -19.14
C ARG A 251 7.50 -11.17 -18.10
N SER A 252 8.30 -10.19 -18.51
CA SER A 252 9.13 -9.39 -17.60
C SER A 252 8.29 -8.49 -16.70
N THR A 253 7.24 -7.89 -17.26
CA THR A 253 6.30 -7.05 -16.50
C THR A 253 5.35 -7.92 -15.66
N MET A 254 4.98 -9.11 -16.14
CA MET A 254 4.23 -10.09 -15.32
C MET A 254 5.06 -10.57 -14.12
N ALA A 255 6.38 -10.73 -14.25
CA ALA A 255 7.24 -11.07 -13.12
C ALA A 255 7.27 -9.96 -12.05
N LEU A 256 7.12 -8.69 -12.44
CA LEU A 256 6.89 -7.59 -11.49
C LEU A 256 5.56 -7.74 -10.76
N ALA A 257 4.50 -8.23 -11.43
CA ALA A 257 3.22 -8.51 -10.79
C ALA A 257 3.35 -9.59 -9.70
N VAL A 258 4.09 -10.67 -9.98
CA VAL A 258 4.42 -11.72 -9.01
C VAL A 258 5.15 -11.13 -7.82
N ASN A 259 6.14 -10.27 -8.07
CA ASN A 259 6.93 -9.66 -7.00
C ASN A 259 6.06 -8.81 -6.09
N GLN A 260 5.28 -7.89 -6.65
CA GLN A 260 4.39 -7.04 -5.86
C GLN A 260 3.34 -7.85 -5.09
N THR A 261 2.91 -9.00 -5.62
CA THR A 261 2.02 -9.91 -4.90
C THR A 261 2.70 -10.48 -3.66
N ILE A 262 3.96 -10.94 -3.77
CA ILE A 262 4.76 -11.44 -2.63
C ILE A 262 4.98 -10.32 -1.60
N MET A 263 5.37 -9.13 -2.05
CA MET A 263 5.64 -8.00 -1.17
C MET A 263 4.39 -7.59 -0.38
N MET A 264 3.23 -7.52 -1.03
CA MET A 264 1.97 -7.24 -0.35
C MET A 264 1.57 -8.37 0.61
N ALA A 265 1.77 -9.63 0.21
CA ALA A 265 1.48 -10.78 1.08
C ALA A 265 2.34 -10.74 2.37
N LEU A 266 3.62 -10.38 2.26
CA LEU A 266 4.51 -10.25 3.41
C LEU A 266 4.11 -9.11 4.35
N SER A 267 3.68 -7.97 3.80
CA SER A 267 3.19 -6.85 4.63
C SER A 267 1.95 -7.21 5.45
N MET A 268 1.18 -8.20 5.01
CA MET A 268 -0.04 -8.68 5.66
C MET A 268 0.23 -9.69 6.80
N VAL A 269 1.45 -10.22 6.93
CA VAL A 269 1.79 -11.27 7.91
C VAL A 269 1.43 -10.92 9.34
N VAL A 270 1.69 -9.68 9.77
CA VAL A 270 1.40 -9.24 11.14
C VAL A 270 -0.10 -9.13 11.38
N ILE A 271 -0.83 -8.56 10.42
CA ILE A 271 -2.27 -8.38 10.54
C ILE A 271 -2.99 -9.74 10.48
N ALA A 272 -2.51 -10.68 9.67
CA ALA A 272 -3.03 -12.05 9.63
C ALA A 272 -2.90 -12.77 10.98
N ASN A 273 -1.87 -12.47 11.78
CA ASN A 273 -1.73 -13.06 13.11
C ASN A 273 -2.80 -12.59 14.12
N LEU A 274 -3.40 -11.41 13.92
CA LEU A 274 -4.51 -10.93 14.77
C LEU A 274 -5.74 -11.84 14.72
N ILE A 275 -5.85 -12.67 13.66
CA ILE A 275 -6.85 -13.72 13.52
C ILE A 275 -6.23 -15.12 13.69
N SER A 276 -5.16 -15.18 14.48
CA SER A 276 -4.38 -16.36 14.85
C SER A 276 -3.79 -17.14 13.67
N ALA A 277 -3.45 -16.47 12.57
CA ALA A 277 -2.58 -17.09 11.56
C ALA A 277 -1.15 -17.28 12.13
N PRO A 278 -0.50 -18.42 11.87
CA PRO A 278 0.82 -18.75 12.42
C PRO A 278 1.96 -17.92 11.78
N GLY A 279 3.14 -17.93 12.42
CA GLY A 279 4.35 -17.26 11.93
C GLY A 279 4.76 -15.97 12.66
N LEU A 280 5.66 -15.20 12.03
CA LEU A 280 6.40 -14.03 12.55
C LEU A 280 5.49 -12.91 13.04
N GLY A 281 4.24 -12.84 12.54
CA GLY A 281 3.24 -11.91 13.05
C GLY A 281 3.01 -12.08 14.55
N GLY A 282 3.04 -13.31 15.06
CA GLY A 282 2.87 -13.62 16.48
C GLY A 282 3.97 -13.03 17.35
N ASP A 283 5.22 -13.08 16.91
CA ASP A 283 6.35 -12.47 17.60
C ASP A 283 6.21 -10.95 17.68
N ILE A 284 5.77 -10.32 16.58
CA ILE A 284 5.57 -8.87 16.50
C ILE A 284 4.41 -8.44 17.42
N ILE A 285 3.27 -9.12 17.38
CA ILE A 285 2.12 -8.82 18.24
C ILE A 285 2.45 -9.06 19.72
N ARG A 286 3.20 -10.12 20.05
CA ARG A 286 3.71 -10.34 21.42
C ARG A 286 4.58 -9.18 21.89
N GLY A 287 5.54 -8.74 21.07
CA GLY A 287 6.40 -7.59 21.36
C GLY A 287 5.60 -6.31 21.59
N LEU A 288 4.60 -6.05 20.75
CA LEU A 288 3.70 -4.90 20.88
C LEU A 288 2.87 -4.97 22.18
N SER A 289 2.23 -6.12 22.47
CA SER A 289 1.39 -6.30 23.66
C SER A 289 2.15 -6.15 24.98
N ARG A 290 3.46 -6.43 24.96
CA ARG A 290 4.36 -6.30 26.12
C ARG A 290 5.13 -4.98 26.13
N ALA A 291 4.93 -4.11 25.14
CA ALA A 291 5.72 -2.90 24.92
C ALA A 291 7.25 -3.17 24.89
N GLN A 292 7.67 -4.30 24.30
CA GLN A 292 9.08 -4.71 24.20
C GLN A 292 9.56 -4.65 22.74
N VAL A 293 10.25 -3.56 22.38
CA VAL A 293 10.84 -3.38 21.04
C VAL A 293 11.87 -4.46 20.73
N GLY A 294 12.61 -4.92 21.75
CA GLY A 294 13.66 -5.93 21.61
C GLY A 294 13.15 -7.27 21.09
N ILE A 295 11.90 -7.66 21.35
CA ILE A 295 11.29 -8.88 20.75
C ILE A 295 10.77 -8.58 19.34
N MET A 296 10.18 -7.40 19.18
CA MET A 296 9.48 -7.01 17.96
C MET A 296 10.43 -6.73 16.79
N LEU A 297 11.58 -6.10 17.05
CA LEU A 297 12.55 -5.70 16.04
C LEU A 297 13.21 -6.90 15.33
N PRO A 298 13.72 -7.95 16.01
CA PRO A 298 14.18 -9.18 15.36
C PRO A 298 13.15 -9.79 14.41
N ALA A 299 11.88 -9.85 14.82
CA ALA A 299 10.80 -10.39 14.00
C ALA A 299 10.50 -9.52 12.78
N GLY A 300 10.49 -8.20 12.95
CA GLY A 300 10.41 -7.25 11.85
C GLY A 300 11.56 -7.39 10.85
N LEU A 301 12.80 -7.52 11.36
CA LEU A 301 13.99 -7.75 10.55
C LEU A 301 13.91 -9.07 9.78
N ALA A 302 13.42 -10.15 10.40
CA ALA A 302 13.20 -11.43 9.73
C ALA A 302 12.22 -11.30 8.56
N VAL A 303 11.12 -10.55 8.72
CA VAL A 303 10.19 -10.26 7.60
C VAL A 303 10.88 -9.51 6.47
N VAL A 304 11.69 -8.48 6.77
CA VAL A 304 12.44 -7.73 5.75
C VAL A 304 13.45 -8.61 5.03
N VAL A 305 14.21 -9.42 5.77
CA VAL A 305 15.20 -10.34 5.20
C VAL A 305 14.51 -11.34 4.27
N MET A 306 13.39 -11.91 4.70
CA MET A 306 12.58 -12.79 3.85
C MET A 306 12.09 -12.07 2.59
N ALA A 307 11.60 -10.84 2.71
CA ALA A 307 11.18 -10.03 1.58
C ALA A 307 12.32 -9.79 0.58
N VAL A 308 13.50 -9.41 1.07
CA VAL A 308 14.70 -9.17 0.25
C VAL A 308 15.14 -10.45 -0.45
N VAL A 309 15.17 -11.60 0.25
CA VAL A 309 15.55 -12.89 -0.36
C VAL A 309 14.59 -13.24 -1.50
N LEU A 310 13.29 -13.18 -1.25
CA LEU A 310 12.27 -13.51 -2.24
C LEU A 310 12.26 -12.54 -3.43
N ASP A 311 12.35 -11.22 -3.18
CA ASP A 311 12.45 -10.18 -4.21
C ASP A 311 13.67 -10.41 -5.11
N ARG A 312 14.86 -10.59 -4.52
CA ARG A 312 16.10 -10.74 -5.28
C ARG A 312 16.11 -12.02 -6.10
N MET A 313 15.62 -13.13 -5.55
CA MET A 313 15.48 -14.39 -6.29
C MET A 313 14.55 -14.21 -7.49
N LEU A 314 13.36 -13.63 -7.28
CA LEU A 314 12.38 -13.46 -8.34
C LEU A 314 12.81 -12.46 -9.42
N MET A 315 13.34 -11.30 -9.04
CA MET A 315 13.83 -10.30 -9.99
C MET A 315 15.01 -10.82 -10.79
N SER A 316 15.87 -11.68 -10.22
CA SER A 316 16.97 -12.30 -10.96
C SER A 316 16.46 -13.21 -12.08
N VAL A 317 15.36 -13.95 -11.84
CA VAL A 317 14.69 -14.73 -12.89
C VAL A 317 14.07 -13.81 -13.95
N ALA A 318 13.43 -12.72 -13.53
CA ALA A 318 12.74 -11.79 -14.43
C ALA A 318 13.66 -11.10 -15.45
N HIS A 319 14.90 -10.79 -15.04
CA HIS A 319 15.88 -10.09 -15.89
C HIS A 319 16.60 -11.03 -16.87
N ARG A 320 16.39 -12.35 -16.79
CA ARG A 320 17.00 -13.29 -17.73
C ARG A 320 16.35 -13.23 -19.11
N GLY A 321 17.19 -13.18 -20.15
CA GLY A 321 16.75 -13.19 -21.53
C GLY A 321 15.97 -14.47 -21.90
N PRO A 322 15.16 -14.48 -22.96
CA PRO A 322 14.43 -15.69 -23.38
C PRO A 322 15.36 -16.82 -23.82
N HIS A 323 16.60 -16.47 -24.18
CA HIS A 323 17.61 -17.37 -24.72
C HIS A 323 18.74 -17.71 -23.74
N THR A 324 18.72 -17.17 -22.51
CA THR A 324 19.71 -17.56 -21.49
C THR A 324 19.29 -18.90 -20.88
N SER A 325 19.86 -19.98 -21.40
CA SER A 325 19.71 -21.32 -20.84
C SER A 325 20.54 -21.47 -19.56
N VAL A 326 19.99 -22.13 -18.56
CA VAL A 326 20.73 -22.57 -17.37
C VAL A 326 21.78 -23.59 -17.81
N GLY A 327 23.05 -23.40 -17.42
CA GLY A 327 24.12 -24.33 -17.79
C GLY A 327 23.97 -25.67 -17.07
N ARG A 328 24.50 -26.76 -17.66
CA ARG A 328 24.55 -28.07 -16.97
C ARG A 328 25.28 -27.97 -15.62
N LEU A 329 26.33 -27.17 -15.55
CA LEU A 329 27.07 -26.93 -14.31
C LEU A 329 26.19 -26.24 -13.25
N ASP A 330 25.35 -25.28 -13.65
CA ASP A 330 24.44 -24.60 -12.71
C ASP A 330 23.40 -25.55 -12.13
N LEU A 331 22.88 -26.48 -12.95
CA LEU A 331 21.96 -27.54 -12.50
C LEU A 331 22.66 -28.50 -11.54
N VAL A 332 23.91 -28.87 -11.82
CA VAL A 332 24.70 -29.74 -10.94
C VAL A 332 24.97 -29.05 -9.62
N VAL A 333 25.44 -27.79 -9.62
CA VAL A 333 25.71 -27.03 -8.39
C VAL A 333 24.44 -26.86 -7.56
N ALA A 334 23.33 -26.46 -8.18
CA ALA A 334 22.05 -26.34 -7.49
C ALA A 334 21.55 -27.67 -6.93
N GLY A 335 21.72 -28.76 -7.69
CA GLY A 335 21.40 -30.12 -7.25
C GLY A 335 22.25 -30.55 -6.06
N VAL A 336 23.56 -30.28 -6.08
CA VAL A 336 24.49 -30.58 -4.97
C VAL A 336 24.11 -29.79 -3.72
N LEU A 337 23.78 -28.49 -3.84
CA LEU A 337 23.34 -27.67 -2.72
C LEU A 337 22.02 -28.21 -2.11
N ALA A 338 21.04 -28.53 -2.95
CA ALA A 338 19.74 -29.03 -2.50
C ALA A 338 19.85 -30.43 -1.85
N VAL A 339 20.50 -31.38 -2.52
CA VAL A 339 20.66 -32.76 -2.03
C VAL A 339 21.59 -32.79 -0.83
N GLY A 340 22.70 -32.06 -0.87
CA GLY A 340 23.64 -31.98 0.25
C GLY A 340 23.02 -31.35 1.49
N GLY A 341 22.25 -30.26 1.32
CA GLY A 341 21.48 -29.66 2.40
C GLY A 341 20.44 -30.62 2.97
N TYR A 342 19.67 -31.28 2.11
CA TYR A 342 18.65 -32.25 2.55
C TYR A 342 19.27 -33.43 3.31
N ALA A 343 20.35 -34.01 2.79
CA ALA A 343 21.09 -35.09 3.46
C ALA A 343 21.63 -34.63 4.83
N ALA A 344 22.17 -33.42 4.92
CA ALA A 344 22.58 -32.83 6.20
C ALA A 344 21.39 -32.62 7.15
N GLY A 345 20.22 -32.25 6.64
CA GLY A 345 18.98 -32.12 7.41
C GLY A 345 18.46 -33.45 7.98
N LEU A 346 18.81 -34.59 7.36
CA LEU A 346 18.53 -35.92 7.90
C LEU A 346 19.54 -36.35 8.97
N ALA A 347 20.77 -35.84 8.90
CA ALA A 347 21.85 -36.20 9.82
C ALA A 347 21.90 -35.32 11.09
N LEU A 348 21.40 -34.09 11.00
CA LEU A 348 21.43 -33.10 12.09
C LEU A 348 20.10 -33.07 12.87
N PRO A 349 20.11 -32.64 14.14
CA PRO A 349 18.90 -32.46 14.92
C PRO A 349 17.88 -31.54 14.22
N GLY A 350 16.60 -31.86 14.39
CA GLY A 350 15.52 -31.00 13.90
C GLY A 350 15.48 -29.67 14.66
N GLY A 351 15.24 -28.58 13.92
CA GLY A 351 15.23 -27.23 14.47
C GLY A 351 16.62 -26.56 14.50
N TRP A 352 16.63 -25.24 14.59
CA TRP A 352 17.87 -24.46 14.60
C TRP A 352 18.66 -24.67 15.91
N PRO A 353 19.99 -24.82 15.87
CA PRO A 353 20.79 -24.99 17.08
C PRO A 353 20.74 -23.78 18.01
N GLU A 354 20.29 -23.96 19.25
CA GLU A 354 20.11 -22.87 20.23
C GLU A 354 21.42 -22.13 20.55
N ASN A 355 22.56 -22.83 20.54
CA ASN A 355 23.88 -22.25 20.78
C ASN A 355 24.34 -21.26 19.69
N LEU A 356 23.72 -21.29 18.51
CA LEU A 356 23.98 -20.33 17.43
C LEU A 356 23.02 -19.15 17.46
N THR A 357 22.03 -19.13 18.35
CA THR A 357 21.08 -18.01 18.45
C THR A 357 21.76 -16.79 19.08
N VAL A 358 21.50 -15.61 18.52
CA VAL A 358 22.00 -14.33 18.99
C VAL A 358 20.81 -13.57 19.58
N ASN A 359 20.84 -13.37 20.89
CA ASN A 359 19.82 -12.61 21.59
C ASN A 359 20.31 -11.18 21.83
N PHE A 360 19.70 -10.21 21.15
CA PHE A 360 19.97 -8.77 21.33
C PHE A 360 18.74 -8.00 21.87
N VAL A 361 17.79 -8.71 22.50
CA VAL A 361 16.55 -8.14 23.01
C VAL A 361 16.83 -7.06 24.06
N ALA A 362 17.77 -7.31 24.97
CA ALA A 362 18.09 -6.40 26.06
C ALA A 362 18.73 -5.10 25.54
N GLU A 363 19.70 -5.23 24.66
CA GLU A 363 20.46 -4.14 24.05
C GLU A 363 19.55 -3.22 23.23
N VAL A 364 18.59 -3.79 22.49
CA VAL A 364 17.60 -3.00 21.75
C VAL A 364 16.66 -2.26 22.70
N ASN A 365 16.18 -2.91 23.76
CA ASN A 365 15.32 -2.24 24.74
C ASN A 365 16.09 -1.12 25.46
N ASP A 366 17.37 -1.31 25.78
CA ASP A 366 18.23 -0.28 26.38
C ASP A 366 18.42 0.91 25.44
N ALA A 367 18.70 0.65 24.16
CA ALA A 367 18.83 1.69 23.14
C ALA A 367 17.53 2.49 22.95
N VAL A 368 16.38 1.84 22.98
CA VAL A 368 15.07 2.50 22.88
C VAL A 368 14.81 3.37 24.11
N ARG A 369 15.07 2.86 25.32
CA ARG A 369 14.93 3.65 26.55
C ARG A 369 15.85 4.86 26.57
N TRP A 370 17.09 4.70 26.11
CA TRP A 370 18.01 5.81 25.94
C TRP A 370 17.47 6.85 24.95
N ALA A 371 16.93 6.40 23.80
CA ALA A 371 16.37 7.31 22.81
C ALA A 371 15.12 8.05 23.34
N GLU A 372 14.22 7.34 24.01
CA GLU A 372 13.03 7.91 24.65
C GLU A 372 13.43 9.03 25.62
N THR A 373 14.31 8.75 26.57
CA THR A 373 14.75 9.72 27.58
C THR A 373 15.54 10.90 27.00
N THR A 374 16.40 10.65 26.01
CA THR A 374 17.27 11.69 25.43
C THR A 374 16.51 12.63 24.50
N TRP A 375 15.59 12.08 23.69
CA TRP A 375 14.89 12.84 22.66
C TRP A 375 13.54 13.40 23.12
N TYR A 376 13.04 13.01 24.30
CA TYR A 376 11.73 13.42 24.85
C TYR A 376 11.41 14.92 24.72
N PRO A 377 12.34 15.86 25.03
CA PRO A 377 12.03 17.29 24.93
C PRO A 377 11.77 17.73 23.48
N VAL A 378 12.55 17.19 22.54
CA VAL A 378 12.44 17.52 21.11
C VAL A 378 11.18 16.89 20.52
N THR A 379 10.94 15.62 20.83
CA THR A 379 9.77 14.90 20.30
C THR A 379 8.47 15.49 20.80
N THR A 380 8.40 15.83 22.10
CA THR A 380 7.23 16.49 22.70
C THR A 380 7.01 17.89 22.12
N PHE A 381 8.07 18.70 21.97
CA PHE A 381 7.95 20.01 21.35
C PHE A 381 7.37 19.93 19.92
N VAL A 382 7.90 19.03 19.09
CA VAL A 382 7.42 18.85 17.70
C VAL A 382 5.97 18.36 17.68
N LYS A 383 5.64 17.39 18.54
CA LYS A 383 4.29 16.84 18.72
C LYS A 383 3.30 17.93 19.10
N ASP A 384 3.61 18.74 20.10
CA ASP A 384 2.72 19.75 20.66
C ASP A 384 2.53 20.93 19.70
N VAL A 385 3.61 21.41 19.07
CA VAL A 385 3.53 22.48 18.06
C VAL A 385 2.70 22.02 16.87
N THR A 386 2.95 20.82 16.35
CA THR A 386 2.17 20.28 15.23
C THR A 386 0.70 20.12 15.62
N SER A 387 0.44 19.63 16.83
CA SER A 387 -0.94 19.43 17.30
C SER A 387 -1.67 20.76 17.48
N ALA A 388 -1.05 21.73 18.14
CA ALA A 388 -1.67 23.02 18.47
C ALA A 388 -1.88 23.92 17.23
N PHE A 389 -0.90 23.98 16.32
CA PHE A 389 -0.93 24.92 15.20
C PHE A 389 -1.42 24.32 13.88
N LEU A 390 -1.39 23.00 13.73
CA LEU A 390 -1.78 22.34 12.48
C LEU A 390 -3.00 21.42 12.67
N LEU A 391 -2.96 20.48 13.61
CA LEU A 391 -4.04 19.49 13.76
C LEU A 391 -5.30 20.08 14.38
N ASN A 392 -5.22 20.68 15.57
CA ASN A 392 -6.39 21.17 16.30
C ASN A 392 -7.18 22.24 15.53
N PRO A 393 -6.54 23.22 14.85
CA PRO A 393 -7.29 24.21 14.08
C PRO A 393 -7.99 23.61 12.87
N LEU A 394 -7.34 22.66 12.17
CA LEU A 394 -7.91 22.01 11.00
C LEU A 394 -9.04 21.05 11.38
N GLU A 395 -8.85 20.27 12.46
CA GLU A 395 -9.87 19.41 13.03
C GLU A 395 -11.08 20.23 13.46
N GLY A 396 -10.84 21.29 14.25
CA GLY A 396 -11.89 22.19 14.70
C GLY A 396 -12.66 22.79 13.52
N LEU A 397 -11.99 23.21 12.45
CA LEU A 397 -12.65 23.70 11.24
C LEU A 397 -13.55 22.64 10.61
N LEU A 398 -13.08 21.39 10.47
CA LEU A 398 -13.82 20.32 9.82
C LEU A 398 -14.91 19.69 10.71
N THR A 399 -14.79 19.72 12.03
CA THR A 399 -15.80 19.13 12.93
C THR A 399 -16.86 20.13 13.36
N SER A 400 -16.51 21.42 13.50
CA SER A 400 -17.45 22.48 13.88
C SER A 400 -18.21 23.10 12.70
N ALA A 401 -17.75 22.90 11.46
CA ALA A 401 -18.46 23.39 10.30
C ALA A 401 -19.73 22.56 10.02
N PRO A 402 -20.83 23.20 9.57
CA PRO A 402 -22.00 22.48 9.11
C PRO A 402 -21.64 21.49 7.99
N TRP A 403 -22.24 20.30 8.01
CA TRP A 403 -21.90 19.24 7.04
C TRP A 403 -22.08 19.70 5.58
N TRP A 404 -23.12 20.51 5.31
CA TRP A 404 -23.43 21.03 3.99
C TRP A 404 -22.39 22.04 3.50
N LEU A 405 -21.76 22.79 4.41
CA LEU A 405 -20.72 23.76 4.09
C LEU A 405 -19.45 23.03 3.63
N ILE A 406 -19.07 21.98 4.34
CA ILE A 406 -17.93 21.12 3.97
C ILE A 406 -18.23 20.42 2.63
N ALA A 407 -19.43 19.87 2.46
CA ALA A 407 -19.84 19.25 1.20
C ALA A 407 -19.75 20.23 0.02
N LEU A 408 -20.16 21.49 0.20
CA LEU A 408 -20.05 22.54 -0.81
C LEU A 408 -18.59 22.95 -1.06
N ALA A 409 -17.76 23.02 -0.01
CA ALA A 409 -16.32 23.28 -0.12
C ALA A 409 -15.61 22.19 -0.93
N VAL A 410 -15.85 20.92 -0.61
CA VAL A 410 -15.28 19.79 -1.33
C VAL A 410 -15.81 19.72 -2.76
N LEU A 411 -17.11 19.92 -2.98
CA LEU A 411 -17.72 19.95 -4.32
C LEU A 411 -17.08 21.03 -5.21
N THR A 412 -16.94 22.26 -4.69
CA THR A 412 -16.35 23.38 -5.43
C THR A 412 -14.87 23.15 -5.72
N LEU A 413 -14.11 22.63 -4.74
CA LEU A 413 -12.71 22.25 -4.92
C LEU A 413 -12.56 21.15 -5.98
N ALA A 414 -13.32 20.06 -5.86
CA ALA A 414 -13.29 18.92 -6.76
C ALA A 414 -13.71 19.32 -8.18
N TRP A 415 -14.73 20.16 -8.32
CA TRP A 415 -15.15 20.69 -9.63
C TRP A 415 -14.05 21.54 -10.26
N ARG A 416 -13.40 22.39 -9.45
CA ARG A 416 -12.34 23.29 -9.90
C ARG A 416 -11.03 22.58 -10.21
N VAL A 417 -10.73 21.46 -9.58
CA VAL A 417 -9.50 20.68 -9.84
C VAL A 417 -9.73 19.65 -10.95
N SER A 418 -10.81 18.88 -10.83
CA SER A 418 -11.01 17.61 -11.53
C SER A 418 -12.25 17.54 -12.42
N GLY A 419 -13.07 18.60 -12.41
CA GLY A 419 -14.27 18.71 -13.24
C GLY A 419 -15.52 18.12 -12.58
N VAL A 420 -16.65 18.19 -13.31
CA VAL A 420 -17.98 17.90 -12.75
C VAL A 420 -18.12 16.45 -12.27
N ARG A 421 -17.66 15.47 -13.06
CA ARG A 421 -17.85 14.04 -12.72
C ARG A 421 -17.17 13.65 -11.40
N PRO A 422 -15.87 13.92 -11.18
CA PRO A 422 -15.25 13.67 -9.88
C PRO A 422 -15.88 14.45 -8.73
N ALA A 423 -16.36 15.68 -8.99
CA ALA A 423 -17.02 16.49 -7.98
C ALA A 423 -18.33 15.87 -7.49
N LEU A 424 -19.15 15.33 -8.40
CA LEU A 424 -20.38 14.63 -8.04
C LEU A 424 -20.10 13.33 -7.29
N ILE A 425 -19.05 12.59 -7.65
CA ILE A 425 -18.64 11.39 -6.92
C ILE A 425 -18.18 11.77 -5.50
N ALA A 426 -17.37 12.82 -5.36
CA ALA A 426 -16.92 13.32 -4.07
C ALA A 426 -18.10 13.73 -3.16
N LEU A 427 -19.07 14.45 -3.73
CA LEU A 427 -20.31 14.80 -3.02
C LEU A 427 -21.09 13.54 -2.61
N GLY A 428 -21.23 12.57 -3.50
CA GLY A 428 -21.88 11.28 -3.21
C GLY A 428 -21.21 10.53 -2.05
N CYS A 429 -19.87 10.50 -2.02
CA CYS A 429 -19.12 9.91 -0.90
C CYS A 429 -19.39 10.63 0.41
N LEU A 430 -19.39 11.97 0.42
CA LEU A 430 -19.68 12.75 1.65
C LEU A 430 -21.10 12.55 2.14
N LEU A 431 -22.09 12.55 1.23
CA LEU A 431 -23.48 12.27 1.58
C LEU A 431 -23.64 10.86 2.14
N ALA A 432 -22.97 9.87 1.55
CA ALA A 432 -22.97 8.51 2.08
C ALA A 432 -22.35 8.45 3.48
N ILE A 433 -21.23 9.13 3.73
CA ILE A 433 -20.62 9.21 5.08
C ILE A 433 -21.57 9.86 6.09
N ALA A 434 -22.27 10.92 5.70
CA ALA A 434 -23.27 11.57 6.55
C ALA A 434 -24.43 10.62 6.87
N LEU A 435 -24.94 9.88 5.88
CA LEU A 435 -26.00 8.89 6.06
C LEU A 435 -25.58 7.70 6.93
N LEU A 436 -24.29 7.36 6.92
CA LEU A 436 -23.72 6.30 7.76
C LEU A 436 -23.54 6.71 9.23
N GLY A 437 -23.78 7.98 9.60
CA GLY A 437 -23.71 8.43 11.00
C GLY A 437 -22.28 8.58 11.57
N VAL A 438 -21.27 8.55 10.70
CA VAL A 438 -19.84 8.59 11.09
C VAL A 438 -19.15 9.87 10.63
N TRP A 439 -19.90 10.96 10.46
CA TRP A 439 -19.40 12.22 9.91
C TRP A 439 -18.27 12.84 10.75
N GLU A 440 -18.46 12.98 12.06
CA GLU A 440 -17.46 13.58 12.95
C GLU A 440 -16.13 12.81 12.90
N HIS A 441 -16.17 11.49 13.10
CA HIS A 441 -14.99 10.63 13.00
C HIS A 441 -14.38 10.64 11.59
N ALA A 442 -15.19 10.76 10.53
CA ALA A 442 -14.66 10.93 9.17
C ALA A 442 -13.91 12.25 8.99
N MET A 443 -14.36 13.35 9.60
CA MET A 443 -13.69 14.64 9.54
C MET A 443 -12.39 14.69 10.37
N GLN A 444 -12.39 14.04 11.54
CA GLN A 444 -11.16 13.84 12.33
C GLN A 444 -10.13 13.01 11.55
N THR A 445 -10.58 11.92 10.90
CA THR A 445 -9.73 11.09 10.03
C THR A 445 -9.22 11.87 8.83
N MET A 446 -10.07 12.67 8.18
CA MET A 446 -9.68 13.54 7.07
C MET A 446 -8.59 14.53 7.49
N THR A 447 -8.64 15.06 8.71
CA THR A 447 -7.61 15.95 9.26
C THR A 447 -6.25 15.27 9.32
N THR A 448 -6.17 14.09 9.97
CA THR A 448 -4.91 13.37 10.12
C THR A 448 -4.36 12.92 8.77
N VAL A 449 -5.22 12.43 7.88
CA VAL A 449 -4.85 12.03 6.51
C VAL A 449 -4.37 13.22 5.70
N ALA A 450 -5.04 14.37 5.73
CA ALA A 450 -4.65 15.55 4.97
C ALA A 450 -3.26 16.06 5.39
N VAL A 451 -2.98 16.09 6.69
CA VAL A 451 -1.68 16.49 7.23
C VAL A 451 -0.61 15.47 6.88
N ALA A 452 -0.87 14.18 7.08
CA ALA A 452 0.08 13.11 6.72
C ALA A 452 0.40 13.11 5.22
N VAL A 453 -0.60 13.27 4.35
CA VAL A 453 -0.40 13.40 2.91
C VAL A 453 0.46 14.63 2.60
N LEU A 454 0.13 15.80 3.15
CA LEU A 454 0.93 17.01 2.90
C LEU A 454 2.41 16.81 3.24
N VAL A 455 2.69 16.26 4.43
CA VAL A 455 4.06 15.98 4.89
C VAL A 455 4.74 14.95 3.98
N THR A 456 4.04 13.85 3.66
CA THR A 456 4.52 12.81 2.74
C THR A 456 4.88 13.39 1.37
N LEU A 457 4.06 14.27 0.81
CA LEU A 457 4.33 14.87 -0.52
C LEU A 457 5.50 15.83 -0.48
N ILE A 458 5.66 16.59 0.60
CA ILE A 458 6.81 17.48 0.78
C ILE A 458 8.09 16.64 0.85
N ILE A 459 8.15 15.66 1.76
CA ILE A 459 9.32 14.79 1.94
C ILE A 459 9.59 14.00 0.66
N GLY A 460 8.56 13.41 0.08
CA GLY A 460 8.65 12.58 -1.12
C GLY A 460 9.14 13.35 -2.34
N LEU A 461 8.68 14.60 -2.53
CA LEU A 461 9.16 15.47 -3.60
C LEU A 461 10.62 15.87 -3.37
N LEU A 462 11.00 16.25 -2.15
CA LEU A 462 12.37 16.65 -1.82
C LEU A 462 13.37 15.51 -2.03
N LEU A 463 13.10 14.34 -1.44
CA LEU A 463 13.96 13.16 -1.56
C LEU A 463 13.95 12.62 -3.00
N GLY A 464 12.80 12.60 -3.67
CA GLY A 464 12.68 12.16 -5.07
C GLY A 464 13.47 13.04 -6.04
N VAL A 465 13.40 14.37 -5.87
CA VAL A 465 14.21 15.32 -6.66
C VAL A 465 15.70 15.15 -6.35
N ALA A 466 16.08 15.00 -5.07
CA ALA A 466 17.47 14.78 -4.69
C ALA A 466 18.05 13.49 -5.32
N ALA A 467 17.26 12.42 -5.33
CA ALA A 467 17.62 11.13 -5.93
C ALA A 467 17.67 11.16 -7.46
N ALA A 468 16.80 11.95 -8.08
CA ALA A 468 16.84 12.17 -9.52
C ALA A 468 18.15 12.86 -9.95
N ARG A 469 18.67 13.77 -9.11
CA ARG A 469 19.88 14.55 -9.40
C ARG A 469 21.19 13.85 -9.04
N SER A 470 21.19 12.96 -8.06
CA SER A 470 22.40 12.29 -7.58
C SER A 470 22.23 10.77 -7.58
N PRO A 471 22.88 10.05 -8.53
CA PRO A 471 22.89 8.59 -8.54
C PRO A 471 23.43 7.99 -7.24
N ARG A 472 24.42 8.63 -6.62
CA ARG A 472 24.97 8.21 -5.32
C ARG A 472 23.92 8.31 -4.21
N PHE A 473 23.23 9.44 -4.12
CA PHE A 473 22.16 9.62 -3.13
C PHE A 473 21.04 8.59 -3.34
N SER A 474 20.60 8.40 -4.60
CA SER A 474 19.62 7.37 -4.96
C SER A 474 20.06 5.97 -4.51
N SER A 475 21.32 5.59 -4.74
CA SER A 475 21.83 4.28 -4.33
C SER A 475 21.87 4.07 -2.81
N ILE A 476 22.11 5.12 -2.03
CA ILE A 476 22.16 5.07 -0.56
C ILE A 476 20.75 5.04 0.04
N GLN A 477 19.82 5.84 -0.48
CA GLN A 477 18.47 5.91 0.07
C GLN A 477 17.61 4.68 -0.25
N ARG A 478 17.84 4.02 -1.41
CA ARG A 478 16.98 2.94 -1.91
C ARG A 478 16.78 1.82 -0.87
N PRO A 479 17.85 1.26 -0.26
CA PRO A 479 17.68 0.25 0.79
C PRO A 479 16.84 0.72 1.99
N LEU A 480 16.94 2.00 2.37
CA LEU A 480 16.15 2.55 3.49
C LEU A 480 14.67 2.67 3.11
N LEU A 481 14.37 3.11 1.90
CA LEU A 481 13.00 3.17 1.38
C LEU A 481 12.41 1.77 1.20
N ASP A 482 13.22 0.82 0.73
CA ASP A 482 12.84 -0.59 0.63
C ASP A 482 12.51 -1.15 2.03
N ALA A 483 13.37 -0.94 3.02
CA ALA A 483 13.13 -1.36 4.40
C ALA A 483 11.86 -0.72 4.99
N ALA A 484 11.67 0.59 4.84
CA ALA A 484 10.48 1.28 5.32
C ALA A 484 9.17 0.78 4.69
N GLN A 485 9.21 0.38 3.42
CA GLN A 485 8.04 -0.15 2.71
C GLN A 485 7.75 -1.62 3.03
N THR A 486 8.79 -2.39 3.36
CA THR A 486 8.70 -3.84 3.60
C THR A 486 8.50 -4.21 5.06
N MET A 487 8.96 -3.37 5.99
CA MET A 487 8.72 -3.56 7.41
C MET A 487 7.22 -3.43 7.70
N PRO A 488 6.61 -4.43 8.36
CA PRO A 488 5.24 -4.30 8.85
C PRO A 488 5.09 -3.07 9.75
N ALA A 489 3.95 -2.40 9.66
CA ALA A 489 3.77 -1.11 10.31
C ALA A 489 3.95 -1.14 11.84
N PHE A 490 3.58 -2.26 12.45
CA PHE A 490 3.74 -2.51 13.87
C PHE A 490 5.21 -2.44 14.36
N VAL A 491 6.18 -2.78 13.51
CA VAL A 491 7.61 -2.82 13.87
C VAL A 491 8.15 -1.43 14.19
N TYR A 492 7.76 -0.41 13.44
CA TYR A 492 8.14 0.98 13.74
C TYR A 492 7.13 1.70 14.64
N LEU A 493 5.96 1.09 14.90
CA LEU A 493 4.92 1.66 15.74
C LEU A 493 5.35 1.82 17.20
N LEU A 494 5.97 0.79 17.79
CA LEU A 494 6.35 0.84 19.20
C LEU A 494 7.48 1.84 19.50
N PRO A 495 8.55 1.94 18.69
CA PRO A 495 9.51 3.05 18.82
C PRO A 495 8.85 4.42 18.64
N ALA A 496 7.90 4.55 17.72
CA ALA A 496 7.16 5.80 17.55
C ALA A 496 6.30 6.14 18.77
N LEU A 497 5.66 5.14 19.38
CA LEU A 497 4.93 5.27 20.64
C LEU A 497 5.82 5.69 21.80
N ALA A 498 7.00 5.10 21.92
CA ALA A 498 7.97 5.49 22.95
C ALA A 498 8.41 6.95 22.77
N LEU A 499 8.63 7.40 21.53
CA LEU A 499 9.10 8.76 21.25
C LEU A 499 8.01 9.84 21.30
N PHE A 500 6.79 9.52 20.86
CA PHE A 500 5.73 10.51 20.63
C PHE A 500 4.45 10.25 21.44
N GLU A 501 4.46 9.24 22.31
CA GLU A 501 3.32 8.78 23.09
C GLU A 501 2.14 8.33 22.20
N THR A 502 1.00 8.03 22.82
CA THR A 502 -0.22 7.58 22.13
C THR A 502 -1.00 8.81 21.64
N THR A 503 -0.72 9.27 20.41
CA THR A 503 -1.31 10.51 19.86
C THR A 503 -1.61 10.44 18.35
N ARG A 504 -2.44 11.37 17.86
CA ARG A 504 -2.66 11.61 16.42
C ARG A 504 -1.36 11.88 15.66
N PHE A 505 -0.38 12.54 16.29
CA PHE A 505 0.91 12.82 15.67
C PHE A 505 1.69 11.53 15.41
N THR A 506 1.68 10.58 16.35
CA THR A 506 2.33 9.27 16.22
C THR A 506 1.79 8.49 15.02
N ALA A 507 0.46 8.53 14.81
CA ALA A 507 -0.16 7.92 13.64
C ALA A 507 0.23 8.59 12.32
N ILE A 508 0.34 9.92 12.29
CA ILE A 508 0.81 10.67 11.13
C ILE A 508 2.26 10.28 10.82
N PHE A 509 3.13 10.24 11.83
CA PHE A 509 4.53 9.85 11.69
C PHE A 509 4.66 8.45 11.08
N ALA A 510 3.92 7.47 11.61
CA ALA A 510 3.90 6.11 11.09
C ALA A 510 3.37 6.05 9.64
N SER A 511 2.33 6.83 9.32
CA SER A 511 1.79 6.94 7.95
C SER A 511 2.79 7.55 6.97
N VAL A 512 3.56 8.55 7.39
CA VAL A 512 4.60 9.18 6.57
C VAL A 512 5.73 8.19 6.25
N ILE A 513 6.20 7.41 7.23
CA ILE A 513 7.22 6.37 6.99
C ILE A 513 6.73 5.38 5.93
N TYR A 514 5.48 4.95 6.02
CA TYR A 514 4.89 4.01 5.08
C TYR A 514 4.67 4.59 3.67
N ALA A 515 4.22 5.85 3.58
CA ALA A 515 3.79 6.47 2.34
C ALA A 515 4.91 7.17 1.55
N VAL A 516 6.01 7.57 2.18
CA VAL A 516 7.14 8.25 1.51
C VAL A 516 7.82 7.39 0.44
N PRO A 517 8.14 6.09 0.65
CA PRO A 517 8.85 5.27 -0.34
C PRO A 517 8.24 5.26 -1.75
N PRO A 518 6.93 4.97 -1.95
CA PRO A 518 6.36 5.01 -3.30
C PRO A 518 6.34 6.42 -3.90
N VAL A 519 6.16 7.47 -3.10
CA VAL A 519 6.19 8.86 -3.59
C VAL A 519 7.58 9.23 -4.09
N VAL A 520 8.63 8.92 -3.32
CA VAL A 520 10.02 9.19 -3.70
C VAL A 520 10.38 8.51 -5.01
N ARG A 521 10.05 7.21 -5.15
CA ARG A 521 10.36 6.45 -6.37
C ARG A 521 9.64 7.01 -7.59
N LEU A 522 8.34 7.31 -7.48
CA LEU A 522 7.57 7.86 -8.60
C LEU A 522 8.03 9.25 -9.03
N VAL A 523 8.43 10.10 -8.08
CA VAL A 523 9.03 11.40 -8.38
C VAL A 523 10.40 11.23 -9.04
N GLU A 524 11.25 10.36 -8.50
CA GLU A 524 12.58 10.07 -9.06
C GLU A 524 12.49 9.58 -10.51
N ASP A 525 11.65 8.57 -10.75
CA ASP A 525 11.44 7.98 -12.08
C ASP A 525 10.78 8.97 -13.04
N GLY A 526 9.84 9.78 -12.54
CA GLY A 526 9.19 10.84 -13.31
C GLY A 526 10.16 11.89 -13.84
N ILE A 527 11.13 12.30 -13.03
CA ILE A 527 12.16 13.28 -13.40
C ILE A 527 13.20 12.64 -14.33
N LYS A 528 13.64 11.42 -14.04
CA LYS A 528 14.58 10.67 -14.89
C LYS A 528 13.98 10.27 -16.24
N GLY A 529 12.67 10.11 -16.31
CA GLY A 529 11.93 9.78 -17.53
C GLY A 529 11.74 10.95 -18.50
N VAL A 530 12.19 12.16 -18.16
CA VAL A 530 12.17 13.30 -19.08
C VAL A 530 13.16 13.05 -20.22
N PRO A 531 12.76 13.19 -21.50
CA PRO A 531 13.63 12.85 -22.63
C PRO A 531 14.95 13.61 -22.60
N ALA A 532 16.06 12.88 -22.78
CA ALA A 532 17.41 13.44 -22.78
C ALA A 532 17.56 14.56 -23.83
N THR A 533 16.96 14.40 -25.01
CA THR A 533 16.98 15.41 -26.08
C THR A 533 16.38 16.75 -25.67
N VAL A 534 15.35 16.75 -24.82
CA VAL A 534 14.72 17.99 -24.31
C VAL A 534 15.62 18.64 -23.26
N VAL A 535 16.25 17.81 -22.42
CA VAL A 535 17.20 18.28 -21.40
C VAL A 535 18.44 18.89 -22.05
N GLU A 536 19.01 18.23 -23.06
CA GLU A 536 20.16 18.70 -23.84
C GLU A 536 19.83 19.98 -24.59
N ALA A 537 18.67 20.06 -25.27
CA ALA A 537 18.24 21.27 -25.95
C ALA A 537 18.10 22.47 -24.99
N ALA A 538 17.53 22.26 -23.80
CA ALA A 538 17.41 23.30 -22.79
C ALA A 538 18.77 23.73 -22.22
N ALA A 539 19.68 22.78 -22.02
CA ALA A 539 21.06 23.05 -21.58
C ALA A 539 21.84 23.83 -22.64
N SER A 540 21.74 23.44 -23.92
CA SER A 540 22.34 24.17 -25.05
C SER A 540 21.78 25.58 -25.21
N ALA A 541 20.54 25.84 -24.77
CA ALA A 541 19.94 27.17 -24.71
C ALA A 541 20.40 28.01 -23.49
N GLY A 542 21.38 27.53 -22.72
CA GLY A 542 21.95 28.25 -21.57
C GLY A 542 21.21 28.06 -20.25
N SER A 543 20.33 27.04 -20.13
CA SER A 543 19.61 26.79 -18.87
C SER A 543 20.55 26.25 -17.79
N THR A 544 20.60 26.94 -16.65
CA THR A 544 21.28 26.43 -15.44
C THR A 544 20.59 25.17 -14.90
N ALA A 545 21.27 24.36 -14.08
CA ALA A 545 20.70 23.14 -13.49
C ALA A 545 19.39 23.39 -12.70
N GLY A 546 19.29 24.54 -12.01
CA GLY A 546 18.06 24.94 -11.32
C GLY A 546 16.94 25.31 -12.30
N GLN A 547 17.26 26.05 -13.36
CA GLN A 547 16.28 26.39 -14.40
C GLN A 547 15.81 25.15 -15.16
N LEU A 548 16.71 24.21 -15.44
CA LEU A 548 16.38 22.92 -16.06
C LEU A 548 15.38 22.15 -15.20
N LEU A 549 15.63 22.04 -13.89
CA LEU A 549 14.74 21.37 -12.96
C LEU A 549 13.35 22.04 -12.92
N TRP A 550 13.33 23.35 -12.62
CA TRP A 550 12.08 24.07 -12.36
C TRP A 550 11.26 24.38 -13.62
N LYS A 551 11.91 24.59 -14.77
CA LYS A 551 11.24 25.01 -16.01
C LYS A 551 11.04 23.88 -17.01
N VAL A 552 11.79 22.79 -16.91
CA VAL A 552 11.72 21.67 -17.87
C VAL A 552 11.31 20.38 -17.17
N GLN A 553 12.12 19.89 -16.24
CA GLN A 553 11.93 18.55 -15.68
C GLN A 553 10.66 18.44 -14.83
N LEU A 554 10.45 19.32 -13.84
CA LEU A 554 9.25 19.27 -12.98
C LEU A 554 7.94 19.48 -13.77
N PRO A 555 7.84 20.45 -14.70
CA PRO A 555 6.65 20.59 -15.54
C PRO A 555 6.36 19.38 -16.44
N MET A 556 7.39 18.72 -16.98
CA MET A 556 7.22 17.53 -17.81
C MET A 556 6.92 16.27 -16.96
N ALA A 557 7.48 16.18 -15.76
CA ALA A 557 7.23 15.11 -14.80
C ALA A 557 5.90 15.24 -14.05
N ARG A 558 5.09 16.28 -14.32
CA ARG A 558 3.84 16.57 -13.59
C ARG A 558 2.90 15.37 -13.43
N ARG A 559 2.83 14.49 -14.43
CA ARG A 559 1.97 13.30 -14.41
C ARG A 559 2.47 12.29 -13.38
N ALA A 560 3.78 12.05 -13.36
CA ALA A 560 4.40 11.17 -12.38
C ALA A 560 4.27 11.76 -10.97
N ILE A 561 4.38 13.09 -10.80
CA ILE A 561 4.17 13.76 -9.51
C ILE A 561 2.71 13.65 -9.05
N LEU A 562 1.73 13.79 -9.96
CA LEU A 562 0.31 13.58 -9.62
C LEU A 562 0.01 12.11 -9.27
N LEU A 563 0.64 11.17 -9.97
CA LEU A 563 0.55 9.75 -9.64
C LEU A 563 1.18 9.46 -8.27
N ALA A 564 2.33 10.06 -7.98
CA ALA A 564 2.98 10.00 -6.67
C ALA A 564 2.05 10.57 -5.59
N ALA A 565 1.40 11.69 -5.86
CA ALA A 565 0.43 12.27 -4.93
C ALA A 565 -0.73 11.32 -4.63
N ASN A 566 -1.26 10.67 -5.66
CA ASN A 566 -2.31 9.67 -5.49
C ASN A 566 -1.85 8.48 -4.66
N GLN A 567 -0.65 7.96 -4.91
CA GLN A 567 -0.09 6.86 -4.12
C GLN A 567 0.17 7.25 -2.67
N GLY A 568 0.67 8.47 -2.42
CA GLY A 568 0.84 8.99 -1.06
C GLY A 568 -0.48 9.02 -0.30
N ILE A 569 -1.58 9.42 -0.95
CA ILE A 569 -2.94 9.41 -0.37
C ILE A 569 -3.39 7.99 -0.04
N VAL A 570 -3.34 7.08 -1.01
CA VAL A 570 -3.79 5.69 -0.83
C VAL A 570 -3.02 5.01 0.30
N MET A 571 -1.69 5.16 0.32
CA MET A 571 -0.84 4.57 1.36
C MET A 571 -1.08 5.17 2.75
N THR A 572 -1.34 6.48 2.82
CA THR A 572 -1.71 7.14 4.09
C THR A 572 -3.05 6.62 4.61
N LEU A 573 -4.04 6.45 3.73
CA LEU A 573 -5.36 5.92 4.11
C LEU A 573 -5.31 4.47 4.56
N ALA A 574 -4.50 3.64 3.91
CA ALA A 574 -4.27 2.26 4.33
C ALA A 574 -3.74 2.18 5.78
N MET A 575 -3.05 3.23 6.25
CA MET A 575 -2.49 3.33 7.58
C MET A 575 -3.46 3.91 8.64
N VAL A 576 -4.66 4.37 8.26
CA VAL A 576 -5.62 5.01 9.19
C VAL A 576 -5.98 4.12 10.37
N VAL A 577 -6.23 2.83 10.12
CA VAL A 577 -6.64 1.91 11.19
C VAL A 577 -5.50 1.57 12.13
N VAL A 578 -4.30 1.37 11.59
CA VAL A 578 -3.13 1.20 12.46
C VAL A 578 -2.90 2.48 13.27
N GLY A 579 -3.12 3.66 12.68
CA GLY A 579 -3.17 4.95 13.39
C GLY A 579 -4.17 4.99 14.54
N GLY A 580 -5.36 4.41 14.35
CA GLY A 580 -6.38 4.25 15.38
C GLY A 580 -5.91 3.47 16.61
N LEU A 581 -5.11 2.41 16.42
CA LEU A 581 -4.50 1.63 17.50
C LEU A 581 -3.51 2.42 18.36
N VAL A 582 -2.93 3.49 17.80
CA VAL A 582 -1.87 4.30 18.41
C VAL A 582 -2.36 5.65 18.95
N GLY A 583 -3.68 5.83 19.05
CA GLY A 583 -4.25 7.05 19.61
C GLY A 583 -4.60 8.13 18.59
N ALA A 584 -4.72 7.80 17.29
CA ALA A 584 -5.33 8.73 16.34
C ALA A 584 -6.84 8.92 16.58
N GLY A 585 -7.50 7.92 17.16
CA GLY A 585 -8.95 7.90 17.35
C GLY A 585 -9.73 7.75 16.05
N ALA A 586 -10.95 8.27 16.04
CA ALA A 586 -11.81 8.41 14.86
C ALA A 586 -12.13 7.08 14.14
N LEU A 587 -12.30 7.11 12.81
CA LEU A 587 -12.69 5.92 12.03
C LEU A 587 -11.70 4.76 12.21
N GLY A 588 -10.40 5.08 12.37
CA GLY A 588 -9.38 4.07 12.61
C GLY A 588 -9.63 3.29 13.89
N TYR A 589 -10.01 3.99 14.97
CA TYR A 589 -10.35 3.38 16.24
C TYR A 589 -11.67 2.59 16.16
N ASP A 590 -12.70 3.12 15.51
CA ASP A 590 -13.99 2.44 15.36
C ASP A 590 -13.84 1.07 14.68
N VAL A 591 -13.02 1.01 13.62
CA VAL A 591 -12.73 -0.24 12.91
C VAL A 591 -12.05 -1.26 13.84
N VAL A 592 -11.10 -0.82 14.67
CA VAL A 592 -10.43 -1.70 15.64
C VAL A 592 -11.40 -2.21 16.69
N VAL A 593 -12.22 -1.32 17.25
CA VAL A 593 -13.20 -1.67 18.27
C VAL A 593 -14.20 -2.68 17.73
N GLY A 594 -14.79 -2.42 16.55
CA GLY A 594 -15.73 -3.38 15.95
C GLY A 594 -15.10 -4.70 15.50
N PHE A 595 -13.79 -4.76 15.29
CA PHE A 595 -13.08 -6.04 15.12
C PHE A 595 -12.93 -6.80 16.45
N SER A 596 -12.58 -6.10 17.53
CA SER A 596 -12.29 -6.70 18.84
C SER A 596 -13.52 -6.99 19.70
N GLN A 597 -14.61 -6.24 19.50
CA GLN A 597 -15.83 -6.32 20.30
C GLN A 597 -17.01 -6.74 19.44
N ARG A 598 -17.71 -7.82 19.85
CA ARG A 598 -18.85 -8.38 19.12
C ARG A 598 -20.00 -7.39 18.90
N THR A 599 -20.31 -6.59 19.92
CA THR A 599 -21.45 -5.64 19.93
C THR A 599 -21.26 -4.51 18.94
N ASP A 600 -20.00 -4.13 18.70
CA ASP A 600 -19.63 -2.94 17.95
C ASP A 600 -19.23 -3.28 16.50
N PHE A 601 -19.46 -4.53 16.08
CA PHE A 601 -19.12 -5.01 14.74
C PHE A 601 -19.69 -4.11 13.64
N GLY A 602 -20.96 -3.73 13.75
CA GLY A 602 -21.62 -2.85 12.79
C GLY A 602 -20.93 -1.48 12.67
N MET A 603 -20.56 -0.87 13.80
CA MET A 603 -19.81 0.38 13.83
C MET A 603 -18.46 0.23 13.13
N GLY A 604 -17.69 -0.83 13.44
CA GLY A 604 -16.39 -1.06 12.82
C GLY A 604 -16.46 -1.34 11.32
N PHE A 605 -17.46 -2.12 10.87
CA PHE A 605 -17.66 -2.38 9.45
C PHE A 605 -18.05 -1.09 8.69
N VAL A 606 -18.98 -0.30 9.25
CA VAL A 606 -19.40 0.98 8.67
C VAL A 606 -18.26 2.00 8.65
N ALA A 607 -17.45 2.08 9.70
CA ALA A 607 -16.25 2.93 9.72
C ALA A 607 -15.22 2.51 8.65
N GLY A 608 -15.12 1.21 8.37
CA GLY A 608 -14.35 0.67 7.25
C GLY A 608 -14.85 1.16 5.90
N ILE A 609 -16.17 1.09 5.67
CA ILE A 609 -16.82 1.63 4.46
C ILE A 609 -16.58 3.14 4.36
N ALA A 610 -16.74 3.89 5.44
CA ALA A 610 -16.49 5.33 5.45
C ALA A 610 -15.04 5.67 5.09
N THR A 611 -14.07 4.88 5.56
CA THR A 611 -12.66 5.04 5.18
C THR A 611 -12.45 4.81 3.68
N VAL A 612 -13.13 3.81 3.10
CA VAL A 612 -13.15 3.60 1.64
C VAL A 612 -13.74 4.79 0.91
N LEU A 613 -14.87 5.32 1.39
CA LEU A 613 -15.53 6.48 0.77
C LEU A 613 -14.63 7.73 0.80
N LEU A 614 -13.91 7.97 1.90
CA LEU A 614 -12.90 9.03 1.98
C LEU A 614 -11.78 8.82 0.96
N GLY A 615 -11.29 7.58 0.82
CA GLY A 615 -10.25 7.29 -0.16
C GLY A 615 -10.69 7.40 -1.60
N VAL A 616 -11.88 6.91 -1.94
CA VAL A 616 -12.49 7.09 -3.27
C VAL A 616 -12.69 8.58 -3.56
N MET A 617 -13.16 9.35 -2.57
CA MET A 617 -13.30 10.80 -2.71
C MET A 617 -11.96 11.46 -3.05
N LEU A 618 -10.92 11.20 -2.26
CA LEU A 618 -9.60 11.81 -2.46
C LEU A 618 -8.97 11.36 -3.79
N ASP A 619 -9.04 10.07 -4.13
CA ASP A 619 -8.54 9.49 -5.38
C ASP A 619 -9.20 10.12 -6.62
N ARG A 620 -10.52 10.31 -6.60
CA ARG A 620 -11.23 10.94 -7.74
C ARG A 620 -10.88 12.42 -7.85
N ILE A 621 -10.70 13.12 -6.73
CA ILE A 621 -10.29 14.53 -6.72
C ILE A 621 -8.87 14.69 -7.26
N THR A 622 -7.94 13.78 -7.02
CA THR A 622 -6.56 13.88 -7.51
C THR A 622 -6.41 13.42 -8.96
N GLN A 623 -7.02 12.30 -9.36
CA GLN A 623 -6.88 11.75 -10.71
C GLN A 623 -7.49 12.62 -11.82
N GLY A 624 -8.56 13.37 -11.53
CA GLY A 624 -9.19 14.24 -12.52
C GLY A 624 -8.32 15.42 -12.98
N ALA A 625 -7.26 15.77 -12.25
CA ALA A 625 -6.31 16.82 -12.61
C ALA A 625 -5.49 16.48 -13.89
N ASP A 626 -5.26 15.20 -14.19
CA ASP A 626 -4.47 14.76 -15.35
C ASP A 626 -5.25 14.80 -16.68
N ARG A 627 -6.59 14.77 -16.63
CA ARG A 627 -7.46 14.67 -17.83
C ARG A 627 -7.75 16.01 -18.52
N ARG A 628 -7.18 17.13 -18.08
CA ARG A 628 -7.43 18.43 -18.72
C ARG A 628 -6.76 18.49 -20.10
N PRO A 629 -7.54 18.70 -21.19
CA PRO A 629 -6.95 19.04 -22.48
C PRO A 629 -6.10 20.30 -22.31
N ALA A 630 -4.92 20.34 -22.94
CA ALA A 630 -4.13 21.56 -23.01
C ALA A 630 -5.04 22.73 -23.45
N PRO A 631 -4.89 23.94 -22.90
CA PRO A 631 -5.72 25.07 -23.28
C PRO A 631 -5.62 25.24 -24.79
N ARG A 632 -6.75 25.05 -25.50
CA ARG A 632 -6.85 25.40 -26.92
C ARG A 632 -6.39 26.85 -27.02
N LYS A 633 -5.23 27.11 -27.62
CA LYS A 633 -4.80 28.48 -27.94
C LYS A 633 -5.98 29.10 -28.68
N ARG A 634 -6.65 30.08 -28.06
CA ARG A 634 -7.60 30.95 -28.75
C ARG A 634 -6.84 31.45 -29.98
N LYS A 635 -7.26 31.02 -31.18
CA LYS A 635 -6.84 31.69 -32.41
C LYS A 635 -7.25 33.14 -32.19
N ARG A 636 -6.27 34.02 -31.99
CA ARG A 636 -6.48 35.45 -32.23
C ARG A 636 -6.67 35.53 -33.74
N THR A 637 -7.93 35.59 -34.16
CA THR A 637 -8.31 36.19 -35.43
C THR A 637 -8.12 37.68 -35.33
#